data_AF-A0A6I2KZ70-F1
#
_entry.id   AF-A0A6I2KZ70-F1
#
_cell.length_a   1.000
_cell.length_b   1.000
_cell.length_c   1.000
_cell.angle_alpha   90.00
_cell.angle_beta   90.00
_cell.angle_gamma   90.00
#
_symmetry.space_group_name_H-M   'P 1'
#
loop_
_entity.id
_entity.type
_entity.pdbx_description
1 polymer ?
#
loop_
_entity_poly.entity_id
_entity_poly.type
_entity_poly.pdbx_seq_one_letter_code
_entity_poly.pdbx_strand_id
1 'polypeptide(L)'
;MHHKIEHRCEINQCNTNSTNQQINSVNTPKQHTLRQYPLIRHLLMVAFILWSSAAIAHNHAGYSHDSGVKTNNASWMSRVDGTKKIAELSIPGTHDTMTYSLSTLGHDIDKTQSMDLQDQLESGIRALDIRCQLTGDNKCDIYHGITDLNANLDQVLSIVTDFLKNHPSEAIFMRLNAGNEKSHVDVETWKAAFETYMAKPEYKDYIWTNTPNNDNNNPKLNEVRQHLVIMRDKFDSKTHKGISYNLIAINKQDDYELATNWDLYSKWEKVNNQLSAASKGDSATIYVNYLSGSTGAFPYFVASGHSSPYTGAPRLSTGLTTPLSSSYPDFPRTTCLFSYICTISFEGTNVLTTNKLFDPDAKIGRVGFIMADFPGGGLIDAVIGHNPIDGVAVFRGKSTVRDDQPDWDYGYNKASCAKNEAIIGISVVPTDHMAATALCGKDETSALTGVTAAILILENADQRRAQRLNDWSLGYFKLECGFGEYISAVSQYTTDTFHRLRCAKGDFGPDEHGAPVVRIFDSGNDQGQTSTLDWAPGQYKGSCGDNEVAVGVSFSPRDYSPHALLCSPSLKRSLIGAAVFRDASSLRGSQTDWDPNYDKAACATGEAITGLSVSQSDHMGQTALCEEVSTTALTGAVRATLFITDVDRRRAQRENDWSPGYQIFECGMDEYVSGVSQSGPQENRKFHAVQCAAGGPGLKPSDLATVRVFENGDARGKTSTGEWAFRQHKGECANGEVVVGVSVASNGRPHAILCSQNLQRPPVNSLLGQKFMGSGGLEEFQGESLDACINACSRKPGTQCTGGTYNATEQMCRLRSGAGIFQPGIPNDQGFMLQVISTRTGWALGGLNSEEEYDDVPDLGRCTEICKGKGACLGATFNASDKQCRLRSDNGWFTTSQPTDQAFLLRASQVSKTQTGWTFWGSGATSEFDTTTLSSCMDTCTATAACSGGTFNESKHHCWLRSGNGQYTTGLPTDQAFIVRSTTH
;
A
#
# COMPACT_ATOMS: atom_id res chain seq x y z
N MET A 1 -72.93 20.63 19.18
CA MET A 1 -72.87 21.07 20.60
C MET A 1 -71.39 21.20 20.92
N HIS A 2 -70.84 22.42 21.01
CA HIS A 2 -70.63 23.16 22.28
C HIS A 2 -69.62 22.45 23.20
N HIS A 3 -68.45 22.99 23.54
CA HIS A 3 -67.78 24.27 23.20
C HIS A 3 -66.30 24.00 22.80
N LYS A 4 -65.62 24.81 21.96
CA LYS A 4 -64.77 25.98 22.32
C LYS A 4 -63.99 25.77 23.65
N ILE A 5 -62.68 26.07 23.71
CA ILE A 5 -62.04 27.36 23.33
C ILE A 5 -60.71 27.13 22.59
N GLU A 6 -60.49 27.90 21.53
CA GLU A 6 -59.15 28.23 21.00
C GLU A 6 -58.68 29.54 21.65
N HIS A 7 -57.38 29.74 21.86
CA HIS A 7 -56.69 30.93 21.32
C HIS A 7 -55.15 30.81 21.38
N ARG A 8 -54.51 31.53 20.45
CA ARG A 8 -53.08 31.49 20.11
C ARG A 8 -52.16 31.92 21.25
N CYS A 9 -50.94 31.37 21.24
CA CYS A 9 -49.75 32.15 21.60
C CYS A 9 -49.32 32.99 20.39
N GLU A 10 -48.96 34.26 20.61
CA GLU A 10 -48.10 35.03 19.71
C GLU A 10 -46.91 35.56 20.52
N ILE A 11 -45.77 35.74 19.85
CA ILE A 11 -44.45 35.85 20.47
C ILE A 11 -44.15 37.30 20.88
N ASN A 12 -43.58 37.52 22.08
CA ASN A 12 -42.49 38.48 22.22
C ASN A 12 -41.64 38.34 23.51
N GLN A 13 -40.35 38.12 23.27
CA GLN A 13 -39.16 38.59 24.01
C GLN A 13 -38.97 38.24 25.50
N CYS A 14 -37.75 37.75 25.76
CA CYS A 14 -37.22 37.38 27.07
C CYS A 14 -37.04 38.60 28.00
N ASN A 15 -36.97 38.36 29.30
CA ASN A 15 -36.22 39.24 30.19
C ASN A 15 -35.46 38.43 31.25
N THR A 16 -34.24 38.87 31.55
CA THR A 16 -33.36 38.32 32.58
C THR A 16 -33.83 38.67 33.98
N ASN A 17 -33.47 37.87 34.99
CA ASN A 17 -33.38 38.38 36.36
C ASN A 17 -32.35 37.63 37.21
N SER A 18 -31.56 38.38 37.96
CA SER A 18 -30.48 37.89 38.82
C SER A 18 -30.75 38.22 40.29
N THR A 19 -30.52 37.23 41.16
CA THR A 19 -30.16 37.39 42.59
C THR A 19 -30.99 38.34 43.48
N ASN A 20 -31.80 37.79 44.39
CA ASN A 20 -31.51 37.93 45.83
C ASN A 20 -32.46 37.13 46.75
N GLN A 21 -31.88 36.32 47.65
CA GLN A 21 -32.44 35.89 48.95
C GLN A 21 -33.79 35.12 48.89
N GLN A 22 -34.32 34.46 49.93
CA GLN A 22 -33.86 34.18 51.30
C GLN A 22 -34.52 32.85 51.75
N ILE A 23 -33.93 32.14 52.72
CA ILE A 23 -34.65 31.39 53.77
C ILE A 23 -33.63 31.02 54.86
N ASN A 24 -34.08 30.99 56.12
CA ASN A 24 -33.19 30.91 57.28
C ASN A 24 -33.68 29.88 58.30
N SER A 25 -32.74 29.34 59.08
CA SER A 25 -32.92 28.56 60.33
C SER A 25 -33.83 27.32 60.37
N VAL A 26 -33.24 26.17 60.77
CA VAL A 26 -33.77 25.37 61.90
C VAL A 26 -32.61 24.91 62.82
N ASN A 27 -32.65 25.37 64.07
CA ASN A 27 -32.05 24.85 65.31
C ASN A 27 -30.82 23.91 65.29
N THR A 28 -29.76 24.38 65.95
CA THR A 28 -28.61 23.58 66.42
C THR A 28 -28.93 22.66 67.61
N PRO A 29 -28.45 21.41 67.62
CA PRO A 29 -28.18 20.66 68.86
C PRO A 29 -26.99 21.28 69.63
N LYS A 30 -26.89 20.99 70.93
CA LYS A 30 -25.88 21.61 71.82
C LYS A 30 -24.45 21.13 71.52
N GLN A 31 -23.48 22.02 71.69
CA GLN A 31 -22.06 21.66 71.75
C GLN A 31 -21.80 20.71 72.93
N HIS A 32 -21.48 19.45 72.65
CA HIS A 32 -20.74 18.62 73.59
C HIS A 32 -19.26 18.99 73.50
N THR A 33 -18.73 19.60 74.56
CA THR A 33 -17.34 20.02 74.62
C THR A 33 -16.40 18.81 74.76
N LEU A 34 -15.97 18.25 73.63
CA LEU A 34 -14.78 17.39 73.56
C LEU A 34 -13.52 18.24 73.80
N ARG A 35 -13.32 18.59 75.08
CA ARG A 35 -12.09 19.18 75.60
C ARG A 35 -11.16 18.02 76.00
N GLN A 36 -9.86 18.18 75.76
CA GLN A 36 -8.79 17.16 75.84
C GLN A 36 -8.57 16.34 74.55
N TYR A 37 -7.42 15.67 74.46
CA TYR A 37 -6.89 14.91 73.32
C TYR A 37 -6.54 15.69 72.02
N PRO A 38 -5.66 16.71 72.07
CA PRO A 38 -5.14 17.34 70.86
C PRO A 38 -4.41 16.33 69.94
N LEU A 39 -3.79 15.27 70.49
CA LEU A 39 -3.13 14.23 69.70
C LEU A 39 -4.08 13.47 68.77
N ILE A 40 -5.32 13.16 69.19
CA ILE A 40 -6.26 12.39 68.34
C ILE A 40 -6.65 13.23 67.11
N ARG A 41 -6.83 14.55 67.28
CA ARG A 41 -7.14 15.46 66.17
C ARG A 41 -5.97 15.64 65.20
N HIS A 42 -4.73 15.54 65.68
CA HIS A 42 -3.54 15.53 64.82
C HIS A 42 -3.32 14.17 64.15
N LEU A 43 -3.53 13.04 64.86
CA LEU A 43 -3.45 11.69 64.28
C LEU A 43 -4.49 11.49 63.17
N LEU A 44 -5.73 11.99 63.34
CA LEU A 44 -6.74 11.93 62.28
C LEU A 44 -6.41 12.83 61.10
N MET A 45 -5.89 14.06 61.31
CA MET A 45 -5.46 14.90 60.18
C MET A 45 -4.21 14.34 59.48
N VAL A 46 -3.23 13.80 60.21
CA VAL A 46 -2.05 13.15 59.62
C VAL A 46 -2.45 11.87 58.88
N ALA A 47 -3.40 11.08 59.39
CA ALA A 47 -3.97 9.94 58.65
C ALA A 47 -4.66 10.40 57.36
N PHE A 48 -5.48 11.46 57.38
CA PHE A 48 -6.11 12.01 56.17
C PHE A 48 -5.09 12.59 55.17
N ILE A 49 -4.02 13.23 55.64
CA ILE A 49 -2.95 13.77 54.79
C ILE A 49 -2.09 12.64 54.18
N LEU A 50 -1.88 11.54 54.92
CA LEU A 50 -1.24 10.32 54.40
C LEU A 50 -2.20 9.43 53.59
N TRP A 51 -3.51 9.77 53.55
CA TRP A 51 -4.55 9.16 52.72
C TRP A 51 -5.00 10.09 51.59
N SER A 52 -4.15 11.02 51.15
CA SER A 52 -4.26 11.59 49.81
C SER A 52 -3.89 10.51 48.77
N SER A 53 -4.76 9.51 48.61
CA SER A 53 -4.64 8.49 47.56
C SER A 53 -4.52 9.20 46.23
N ALA A 54 -3.35 9.07 45.58
CA ALA A 54 -3.18 9.57 44.23
C ALA A 54 -4.27 8.94 43.35
N ALA A 55 -5.01 9.78 42.63
CA ALA A 55 -5.96 9.33 41.64
C ALA A 55 -5.21 8.47 40.61
N ILE A 56 -5.42 7.14 40.66
CA ILE A 56 -4.75 6.23 39.73
C ILE A 56 -5.35 6.49 38.35
N ALA A 57 -4.58 7.17 37.50
CA ALA A 57 -4.93 7.43 36.12
C ALA A 57 -5.19 6.10 35.41
N HIS A 58 -6.37 5.96 34.81
CA HIS A 58 -6.72 4.76 34.06
C HIS A 58 -6.68 5.07 32.57
N ASN A 59 -5.60 4.66 31.92
CA ASN A 59 -5.50 4.66 30.46
C ASN A 59 -5.89 3.27 29.95
N HIS A 60 -6.83 3.19 29.01
CA HIS A 60 -7.20 1.94 28.36
C HIS A 60 -7.48 2.16 26.87
N ALA A 61 -6.87 1.34 26.00
CA ALA A 61 -6.92 1.54 24.55
C ALA A 61 -8.34 1.50 23.96
N GLY A 62 -9.32 0.93 24.66
CA GLY A 62 -10.73 0.89 24.25
C GLY A 62 -11.48 2.23 24.33
N TYR A 63 -10.95 3.25 25.02
CA TYR A 63 -11.62 4.54 25.24
C TYR A 63 -10.69 5.72 24.90
N SER A 64 -11.20 6.76 24.24
CA SER A 64 -10.46 8.00 24.01
C SER A 64 -11.37 9.21 23.86
N HIS A 65 -11.18 10.21 24.74
CA HIS A 65 -11.86 11.51 24.66
C HIS A 65 -10.97 12.60 23.99
N ASP A 66 -9.76 12.25 23.58
CA ASP A 66 -8.90 13.15 22.80
C ASP A 66 -9.38 13.21 21.34
N SER A 67 -9.14 14.31 20.62
CA SER A 67 -9.33 14.40 19.16
C SER A 67 -8.17 13.78 18.38
N GLY A 68 -8.23 13.75 17.05
CA GLY A 68 -7.20 13.17 16.18
C GLY A 68 -7.35 11.66 15.98
N VAL A 69 -7.01 11.18 14.79
CA VAL A 69 -6.89 9.78 14.38
C VAL A 69 -6.28 8.89 15.48
N LYS A 70 -6.91 7.73 15.75
CA LYS A 70 -6.46 6.78 16.80
C LYS A 70 -5.65 5.61 16.27
N THR A 71 -5.90 5.20 15.03
CA THR A 71 -5.33 3.99 14.41
C THR A 71 -5.19 4.19 12.91
N ASN A 72 -4.33 3.44 12.24
CA ASN A 72 -4.12 3.55 10.78
C ASN A 72 -4.93 2.47 10.03
N ASN A 73 -6.27 2.63 10.03
CA ASN A 73 -7.21 1.66 9.45
C ASN A 73 -8.02 2.24 8.27
N ALA A 74 -7.52 3.29 7.61
CA ALA A 74 -8.19 3.98 6.50
C ALA A 74 -8.56 3.08 5.30
N SER A 75 -8.02 1.87 5.19
CA SER A 75 -8.39 0.92 4.13
C SER A 75 -8.48 -0.54 4.60
N TRP A 76 -9.03 -0.78 5.79
CA TRP A 76 -9.08 -2.14 6.37
C TRP A 76 -9.99 -3.11 5.62
N MET A 77 -11.09 -2.64 5.01
CA MET A 77 -12.01 -3.52 4.26
C MET A 77 -11.39 -4.08 2.98
N SER A 78 -10.32 -3.47 2.46
CA SER A 78 -9.52 -4.01 1.33
C SER A 78 -9.13 -5.48 1.50
N ARG A 79 -8.76 -5.88 2.73
CA ARG A 79 -8.25 -7.21 3.09
C ARG A 79 -9.33 -8.23 3.43
N VAL A 80 -10.60 -7.82 3.46
CA VAL A 80 -11.72 -8.72 3.73
C VAL A 80 -12.19 -9.33 2.41
N ASP A 81 -12.36 -10.65 2.38
CA ASP A 81 -12.92 -11.40 1.26
C ASP A 81 -14.19 -10.71 0.73
N GLY A 82 -14.09 -10.17 -0.48
CA GLY A 82 -15.15 -9.40 -1.11
C GLY A 82 -16.44 -10.18 -1.39
N THR A 83 -16.43 -11.51 -1.24
CA THR A 83 -17.62 -12.35 -1.36
C THR A 83 -18.46 -12.44 -0.08
N LYS A 84 -17.91 -12.03 1.07
CA LYS A 84 -18.60 -11.97 2.37
C LYS A 84 -19.76 -10.98 2.32
N LYS A 85 -20.89 -11.35 2.93
CA LYS A 85 -22.03 -10.47 3.13
C LYS A 85 -21.82 -9.52 4.30
N ILE A 86 -22.53 -8.40 4.33
CA ILE A 86 -22.39 -7.41 5.42
C ILE A 86 -22.78 -7.99 6.79
N ALA A 87 -23.75 -8.91 6.85
CA ALA A 87 -24.07 -9.68 8.06
C ALA A 87 -22.96 -10.67 8.51
N GLU A 88 -21.93 -10.93 7.70
CA GLU A 88 -20.78 -11.76 8.07
C GLU A 88 -19.64 -10.94 8.68
N LEU A 89 -19.73 -9.61 8.67
CA LEU A 89 -18.65 -8.70 9.09
C LEU A 89 -18.77 -8.24 10.56
N SER A 90 -17.65 -7.78 11.09
CA SER A 90 -17.52 -7.09 12.36
C SER A 90 -17.12 -5.63 12.07
N ILE A 91 -18.02 -4.69 12.31
CA ILE A 91 -17.90 -3.31 11.81
C ILE A 91 -17.88 -2.32 12.99
N PRO A 92 -16.80 -1.54 13.17
CA PRO A 92 -16.74 -0.50 14.18
C PRO A 92 -17.56 0.73 13.75
N GLY A 93 -18.31 1.29 14.69
CA GLY A 93 -19.24 2.39 14.46
C GLY A 93 -19.31 3.40 15.59
N THR A 94 -19.81 4.59 15.28
CA THR A 94 -20.01 5.68 16.25
C THR A 94 -21.49 6.00 16.44
N HIS A 95 -21.90 6.11 17.70
CA HIS A 95 -23.23 6.54 18.11
C HIS A 95 -23.28 8.08 18.19
N ASP A 96 -24.31 8.71 17.62
CA ASP A 96 -24.40 10.16 17.39
C ASP A 96 -23.09 10.76 16.83
N THR A 97 -22.65 10.22 15.69
CA THR A 97 -21.35 10.43 15.02
C THR A 97 -20.83 11.87 15.00
N MET A 98 -21.72 12.87 14.96
CA MET A 98 -21.41 14.28 14.73
C MET A 98 -21.31 15.16 16.00
N THR A 99 -21.50 14.62 17.20
CA THR A 99 -21.48 15.42 18.46
C THR A 99 -20.11 15.98 18.85
N TYR A 100 -19.05 15.64 18.11
CA TYR A 100 -17.69 16.12 18.34
C TYR A 100 -17.57 17.64 18.33
N SER A 101 -18.46 18.35 17.63
CA SER A 101 -18.50 19.82 17.55
C SER A 101 -18.91 20.50 18.87
N LEU A 102 -19.58 19.79 19.79
CA LEU A 102 -20.05 20.35 21.06
C LEU A 102 -18.87 20.66 22.01
N SER A 103 -18.87 21.82 22.66
CA SER A 103 -17.91 22.13 23.73
C SER A 103 -18.30 21.40 25.02
N THR A 104 -17.34 20.81 25.73
CA THR A 104 -17.57 20.11 27.01
C THR A 104 -18.20 20.98 28.11
N LEU A 105 -18.09 22.31 28.01
CA LEU A 105 -18.76 23.25 28.94
C LEU A 105 -20.29 23.17 28.81
N GLY A 106 -20.91 22.29 29.60
CA GLY A 106 -22.36 22.13 29.71
C GLY A 106 -22.97 21.00 28.87
N HIS A 107 -22.20 20.40 27.96
CA HIS A 107 -22.68 19.36 27.03
C HIS A 107 -22.10 17.97 27.26
N ASP A 108 -21.50 17.69 28.42
CA ASP A 108 -20.99 16.35 28.79
C ASP A 108 -22.07 15.23 28.80
N ILE A 109 -23.36 15.60 28.72
CA ILE A 109 -24.51 14.70 28.56
C ILE A 109 -24.96 14.52 27.09
N ASP A 110 -24.67 15.50 26.22
CA ASP A 110 -24.97 15.49 24.78
C ASP A 110 -23.80 14.94 23.93
N LYS A 111 -22.57 15.02 24.45
CA LYS A 111 -21.37 14.67 23.70
C LYS A 111 -21.08 13.18 23.79
N THR A 112 -20.98 12.55 22.62
CA THR A 112 -20.68 11.12 22.44
C THR A 112 -19.37 10.86 21.69
N GLN A 113 -18.86 11.84 20.93
CA GLN A 113 -17.64 11.69 20.12
C GLN A 113 -16.60 12.78 20.39
N SER A 114 -15.33 12.46 20.16
CA SER A 114 -14.15 13.33 20.37
C SER A 114 -13.35 13.58 19.08
N MET A 115 -13.25 12.56 18.23
CA MET A 115 -12.78 12.61 16.85
C MET A 115 -13.79 13.31 15.94
N ASP A 116 -13.32 14.10 14.97
CA ASP A 116 -14.18 14.57 13.88
C ASP A 116 -14.54 13.44 12.89
N LEU A 117 -15.42 13.72 11.92
CA LEU A 117 -15.86 12.70 10.97
C LEU A 117 -14.72 12.14 10.09
N GLN A 118 -13.69 12.94 9.76
CA GLN A 118 -12.53 12.43 9.03
C GLN A 118 -11.68 11.55 9.95
N ASP A 119 -11.34 12.04 11.15
CA ASP A 119 -10.59 11.28 12.16
C ASP A 119 -11.20 9.90 12.43
N GLN A 120 -12.53 9.82 12.50
CA GLN A 120 -13.28 8.57 12.67
C GLN A 120 -13.06 7.62 11.47
N LEU A 121 -13.19 8.11 10.24
CA LEU A 121 -13.03 7.28 9.02
C LEU A 121 -11.57 6.81 8.82
N GLU A 122 -10.58 7.67 9.07
CA GLU A 122 -9.15 7.30 9.06
C GLU A 122 -8.83 6.24 10.13
N SER A 123 -9.43 6.38 11.31
CA SER A 123 -9.35 5.38 12.40
C SER A 123 -10.08 4.08 12.10
N GLY A 124 -10.72 3.93 10.93
CA GLY A 124 -11.36 2.69 10.50
C GLY A 124 -12.84 2.56 10.85
N ILE A 125 -13.49 3.59 11.40
CA ILE A 125 -14.95 3.60 11.58
C ILE A 125 -15.63 3.44 10.21
N ARG A 126 -16.62 2.55 10.11
CA ARG A 126 -17.40 2.33 8.87
C ARG A 126 -18.92 2.33 9.11
N ALA A 127 -19.38 2.37 10.35
CA ALA A 127 -20.79 2.56 10.68
C ALA A 127 -21.05 3.90 11.38
N LEU A 128 -21.98 4.70 10.84
CA LEU A 128 -22.27 6.06 11.30
C LEU A 128 -23.74 6.17 11.71
N ASP A 129 -24.02 6.83 12.84
CA ASP A 129 -25.38 7.21 13.26
C ASP A 129 -25.57 8.72 13.06
N ILE A 130 -26.24 9.07 11.96
CA ILE A 130 -26.48 10.45 11.53
C ILE A 130 -27.95 10.80 11.78
N ARG A 131 -28.15 11.78 12.68
CA ARG A 131 -29.47 12.22 13.13
C ARG A 131 -29.69 13.67 12.74
N CYS A 132 -30.72 13.95 11.95
CA CYS A 132 -31.00 15.30 11.44
C CYS A 132 -32.45 15.72 11.63
N GLN A 133 -32.75 17.00 11.55
CA GLN A 133 -34.11 17.52 11.44
C GLN A 133 -34.27 18.19 10.08
N LEU A 134 -35.46 18.04 9.46
CA LEU A 134 -35.76 18.76 8.22
C LEU A 134 -36.20 20.20 8.56
N THR A 135 -35.40 21.17 8.13
CA THR A 135 -35.76 22.60 8.19
C THR A 135 -36.63 23.00 6.98
N GLY A 136 -37.15 24.23 6.97
CA GLY A 136 -38.20 24.66 6.03
C GLY A 136 -37.87 24.57 4.53
N ASP A 137 -36.59 24.41 4.18
CA ASP A 137 -36.11 24.20 2.80
C ASP A 137 -35.99 22.71 2.42
N ASN A 138 -36.48 21.79 3.25
CA ASN A 138 -36.20 20.33 3.21
C ASN A 138 -34.69 20.01 3.31
N LYS A 139 -33.90 20.85 3.99
CA LYS A 139 -32.50 20.60 4.35
C LYS A 139 -32.42 19.77 5.62
N CYS A 140 -31.50 18.81 5.65
CA CYS A 140 -31.29 17.86 6.75
C CYS A 140 -30.12 18.37 7.60
N ASP A 141 -30.44 19.22 8.59
CA ASP A 141 -29.48 19.84 9.51
C ASP A 141 -29.31 18.93 10.75
N ILE A 142 -28.09 18.74 11.27
CA ILE A 142 -27.74 17.64 12.19
C ILE A 142 -27.98 18.02 13.66
N TYR A 143 -28.63 17.13 14.43
CA TYR A 143 -29.09 17.38 15.80
C TYR A 143 -28.85 16.19 16.74
N HIS A 144 -28.44 16.47 17.98
CA HIS A 144 -28.61 15.56 19.11
C HIS A 144 -29.90 15.92 19.87
N GLY A 145 -31.00 15.24 19.58
CA GLY A 145 -32.30 15.52 20.19
C GLY A 145 -32.83 16.92 19.85
N ILE A 146 -32.70 17.87 20.80
CA ILE A 146 -33.04 19.28 20.61
C ILE A 146 -31.82 20.18 20.35
N THR A 147 -30.61 19.65 20.48
CA THR A 147 -29.35 20.40 20.37
C THR A 147 -28.86 20.39 18.92
N ASP A 148 -28.81 21.56 18.30
CA ASP A 148 -28.22 21.78 16.96
C ASP A 148 -26.70 21.58 17.03
N LEU A 149 -26.13 20.77 16.13
CA LEU A 149 -24.68 20.48 16.09
C LEU A 149 -23.89 21.42 15.17
N ASN A 150 -24.56 22.41 14.58
CA ASN A 150 -24.04 23.37 13.59
C ASN A 150 -23.40 22.67 12.37
N ALA A 151 -24.05 21.61 11.90
CA ALA A 151 -23.65 20.82 10.73
C ALA A 151 -24.87 20.40 9.91
N ASN A 152 -24.68 19.98 8.66
CA ASN A 152 -25.75 19.48 7.79
C ASN A 152 -25.34 18.23 6.98
N LEU A 153 -26.32 17.54 6.40
CA LEU A 153 -26.10 16.31 5.65
C LEU A 153 -25.22 16.50 4.39
N ASP A 154 -25.18 17.69 3.79
CA ASP A 154 -24.29 17.95 2.66
C ASP A 154 -22.81 17.90 3.08
N GLN A 155 -22.46 18.42 4.26
CA GLN A 155 -21.10 18.31 4.81
C GLN A 155 -20.75 16.85 5.12
N VAL A 156 -21.67 16.10 5.74
CA VAL A 156 -21.49 14.67 6.05
C VAL A 156 -21.29 13.85 4.76
N LEU A 157 -22.15 14.06 3.76
CA LEU A 157 -22.05 13.37 2.47
C LEU A 157 -20.74 13.72 1.74
N SER A 158 -20.33 15.00 1.70
CA SER A 158 -19.08 15.41 1.07
C SER A 158 -17.88 14.65 1.67
N ILE A 159 -17.72 14.69 3.00
CA ILE A 159 -16.61 14.01 3.71
C ILE A 159 -16.62 12.50 3.43
N VAL A 160 -17.80 11.87 3.51
CA VAL A 160 -17.97 10.44 3.20
C VAL A 160 -17.62 10.11 1.74
N THR A 161 -18.01 10.95 0.78
CA THR A 161 -17.68 10.71 -0.64
C THR A 161 -16.22 10.97 -0.99
N ASP A 162 -15.57 11.99 -0.42
CA ASP A 162 -14.14 12.22 -0.61
C ASP A 162 -13.30 11.11 0.04
N PHE A 163 -13.74 10.57 1.19
CA PHE A 163 -13.14 9.37 1.77
C PHE A 163 -13.29 8.15 0.85
N LEU A 164 -14.50 7.82 0.38
CA LEU A 164 -14.73 6.65 -0.51
C LEU A 164 -14.00 6.78 -1.85
N LYS A 165 -13.82 8.00 -2.35
CA LYS A 165 -13.03 8.34 -3.55
C LYS A 165 -11.54 8.09 -3.36
N ASN A 166 -10.99 8.38 -2.18
CA ASN A 166 -9.59 8.12 -1.83
C ASN A 166 -9.35 6.65 -1.43
N HIS A 167 -10.37 5.98 -0.85
CA HIS A 167 -10.30 4.61 -0.34
C HIS A 167 -11.37 3.71 -1.01
N PRO A 168 -11.26 3.42 -2.32
CA PRO A 168 -12.28 2.69 -3.09
C PRO A 168 -12.46 1.21 -2.69
N SER A 169 -11.64 0.71 -1.77
CA SER A 169 -11.80 -0.61 -1.15
C SER A 169 -12.85 -0.66 -0.04
N GLU A 170 -13.30 0.49 0.44
CA GLU A 170 -14.13 0.60 1.64
C GLU A 170 -15.62 0.77 1.30
N ALA A 171 -16.48 0.48 2.27
CA ALA A 171 -17.91 0.77 2.21
C ALA A 171 -18.34 1.41 3.53
N ILE A 172 -19.18 2.45 3.48
CA ILE A 172 -19.66 3.15 4.67
C ILE A 172 -21.15 2.87 4.85
N PHE A 173 -21.54 2.55 6.08
CA PHE A 173 -22.90 2.22 6.48
C PHE A 173 -23.46 3.34 7.35
N MET A 174 -24.46 4.07 6.86
CA MET A 174 -24.96 5.26 7.56
C MET A 174 -26.43 5.06 7.94
N ARG A 175 -26.70 4.91 9.23
CA ARG A 175 -28.05 5.10 9.77
C ARG A 175 -28.43 6.56 9.58
N LEU A 176 -29.54 6.80 8.89
CA LEU A 176 -30.11 8.13 8.72
C LEU A 176 -31.47 8.20 9.42
N ASN A 177 -31.48 8.87 10.56
CA ASN A 177 -32.64 9.03 11.44
C ASN A 177 -33.10 10.50 11.49
N ALA A 178 -34.40 10.73 11.72
CA ALA A 178 -34.85 12.05 12.13
C ALA A 178 -34.58 12.21 13.63
N GLY A 179 -33.67 13.12 13.98
CA GLY A 179 -33.08 13.28 15.32
C GLY A 179 -34.04 13.77 16.41
N ASN A 180 -35.31 13.97 16.10
CA ASN A 180 -36.36 14.26 17.06
C ASN A 180 -37.67 13.61 16.60
N GLU A 181 -38.20 12.65 17.36
CA GLU A 181 -39.49 12.00 17.05
C GLU A 181 -40.69 12.95 17.09
N LYS A 182 -40.52 14.14 17.69
CA LYS A 182 -41.53 15.20 17.74
C LYS A 182 -41.48 16.14 16.53
N SER A 183 -40.58 15.94 15.57
CA SER A 183 -40.65 16.67 14.30
C SER A 183 -41.90 16.20 13.54
N HIS A 184 -42.92 17.04 13.45
CA HIS A 184 -44.21 16.73 12.80
C HIS A 184 -44.16 16.61 11.27
N VAL A 185 -42.99 16.30 10.70
CA VAL A 185 -42.79 16.06 9.28
C VAL A 185 -43.29 14.66 8.94
N ASP A 186 -44.14 14.55 7.92
CA ASP A 186 -44.69 13.27 7.50
C ASP A 186 -43.66 12.41 6.74
N VAL A 187 -43.99 11.13 6.58
CA VAL A 187 -43.11 10.12 5.98
C VAL A 187 -42.83 10.38 4.49
N GLU A 188 -43.79 10.93 3.73
CA GLU A 188 -43.59 11.22 2.30
C GLU A 188 -42.77 12.50 2.11
N THR A 189 -42.94 13.53 2.96
CA THR A 189 -42.03 14.69 2.98
C THR A 189 -40.61 14.26 3.34
N TRP A 190 -40.43 13.42 4.36
CA TRP A 190 -39.11 12.90 4.74
C TRP A 190 -38.45 12.10 3.61
N LYS A 191 -39.23 11.24 2.95
CA LYS A 191 -38.80 10.44 1.79
C LYS A 191 -38.47 11.30 0.57
N ALA A 192 -39.24 12.34 0.27
CA ALA A 192 -38.96 13.27 -0.83
C ALA A 192 -37.66 14.04 -0.61
N ALA A 193 -37.39 14.48 0.64
CA ALA A 193 -36.10 15.08 1.00
C ALA A 193 -34.95 14.08 0.82
N PHE A 194 -35.09 12.85 1.33
CA PHE A 194 -34.10 11.77 1.12
C PHE A 194 -33.84 11.50 -0.37
N GLU A 195 -34.88 11.32 -1.18
CA GLU A 195 -34.75 11.04 -2.61
C GLU A 195 -34.05 12.19 -3.35
N THR A 196 -34.30 13.44 -2.94
CA THR A 196 -33.62 14.64 -3.43
C THR A 196 -32.13 14.64 -3.08
N TYR A 197 -31.76 14.42 -1.81
CA TYR A 197 -30.36 14.31 -1.40
C TYR A 197 -29.63 13.18 -2.16
N MET A 198 -30.28 12.02 -2.32
CA MET A 198 -29.72 10.88 -3.05
C MET A 198 -29.81 11.01 -4.58
N ALA A 199 -30.26 12.15 -5.12
CA ALA A 199 -30.25 12.46 -6.55
C ALA A 199 -29.24 13.58 -6.90
N LYS A 200 -28.62 14.20 -5.90
CA LYS A 200 -27.59 15.25 -6.07
C LYS A 200 -26.43 14.73 -6.93
N PRO A 201 -26.09 15.40 -8.06
CA PRO A 201 -25.02 14.97 -8.97
C PRO A 201 -23.67 14.71 -8.32
N GLU A 202 -23.40 15.39 -7.20
CA GLU A 202 -22.17 15.35 -6.40
C GLU A 202 -21.97 14.00 -5.69
N TYR A 203 -23.07 13.39 -5.20
CA TYR A 203 -23.00 12.18 -4.36
C TYR A 203 -23.58 10.94 -5.03
N LYS A 204 -24.49 11.09 -6.00
CA LYS A 204 -25.31 10.00 -6.57
C LYS A 204 -24.53 8.74 -6.97
N ASP A 205 -23.31 8.88 -7.49
CA ASP A 205 -22.50 7.78 -8.00
C ASP A 205 -21.76 7.01 -6.89
N TYR A 206 -21.78 7.54 -5.65
CA TYR A 206 -21.32 6.86 -4.44
C TYR A 206 -22.49 6.32 -3.60
N ILE A 207 -23.76 6.60 -3.93
CA ILE A 207 -24.90 6.08 -3.16
C ILE A 207 -25.22 4.66 -3.61
N TRP A 208 -25.19 3.71 -2.69
CA TRP A 208 -25.49 2.32 -3.04
C TRP A 208 -26.97 2.12 -3.40
N THR A 209 -27.21 1.60 -4.61
CA THR A 209 -28.55 1.24 -5.11
C THR A 209 -28.73 -0.26 -5.23
N ASN A 210 -29.84 -0.76 -4.68
CA ASN A 210 -30.33 -2.10 -4.95
C ASN A 210 -30.90 -2.20 -6.38
N THR A 211 -30.89 -3.39 -6.97
CA THR A 211 -31.47 -3.55 -8.32
C THR A 211 -33.02 -3.61 -8.26
N PRO A 212 -33.76 -3.12 -9.28
CA PRO A 212 -35.22 -3.15 -9.26
C PRO A 212 -35.86 -4.54 -9.08
N ASN A 213 -35.13 -5.60 -9.44
CA ASN A 213 -35.62 -6.99 -9.46
C ASN A 213 -35.08 -7.86 -8.32
N ASN A 214 -34.22 -7.33 -7.44
CA ASN A 214 -33.64 -8.05 -6.32
C ASN A 214 -33.33 -7.07 -5.18
N ASP A 215 -34.16 -7.07 -4.12
CA ASP A 215 -33.91 -6.33 -2.88
C ASP A 215 -32.90 -7.09 -2.01
N ASN A 216 -31.63 -7.03 -2.40
CA ASN A 216 -30.55 -7.61 -1.60
C ASN A 216 -30.32 -6.73 -0.35
N ASN A 217 -30.98 -7.04 0.76
CA ASN A 217 -30.82 -6.32 2.03
C ASN A 217 -29.60 -6.77 2.85
N ASN A 218 -28.80 -7.70 2.33
CA ASN A 218 -27.58 -8.19 2.95
C ASN A 218 -26.51 -8.42 1.86
N PRO A 219 -26.07 -7.34 1.19
CA PRO A 219 -25.20 -7.40 0.03
C PRO A 219 -23.80 -7.95 0.38
N LYS A 220 -23.07 -8.36 -0.65
CA LYS A 220 -21.64 -8.71 -0.53
C LYS A 220 -20.80 -7.45 -0.42
N LEU A 221 -19.65 -7.53 0.22
CA LEU A 221 -18.71 -6.41 0.31
C LEU A 221 -18.35 -5.86 -1.07
N ASN A 222 -18.03 -6.72 -2.06
CA ASN A 222 -17.77 -6.28 -3.45
C ASN A 222 -18.97 -5.64 -4.16
N GLU A 223 -20.20 -5.80 -3.66
CA GLU A 223 -21.39 -5.11 -4.21
C GLU A 223 -21.53 -3.69 -3.65
N VAL A 224 -20.79 -3.33 -2.58
CA VAL A 224 -20.89 -2.04 -1.86
C VAL A 224 -19.55 -1.30 -1.70
N ARG A 225 -18.40 -1.87 -2.09
CA ARG A 225 -17.10 -1.17 -2.12
C ARG A 225 -17.21 0.12 -2.95
N GLN A 226 -16.53 1.17 -2.51
CA GLN A 226 -16.64 2.56 -3.00
C GLN A 226 -18.01 3.23 -2.76
N HIS A 227 -18.96 2.60 -2.05
CA HIS A 227 -20.31 3.17 -1.85
C HIS A 227 -20.69 3.43 -0.39
N LEU A 228 -21.61 4.38 -0.23
CA LEU A 228 -22.38 4.68 0.96
C LEU A 228 -23.70 3.87 0.95
N VAL A 229 -23.81 2.92 1.87
CA VAL A 229 -25.01 2.12 2.11
C VAL A 229 -25.82 2.76 3.23
N ILE A 230 -26.90 3.46 2.87
CA ILE A 230 -27.76 4.10 3.87
C ILE A 230 -28.70 3.07 4.49
N MET A 231 -28.79 3.07 5.82
CA MET A 231 -29.74 2.31 6.62
C MET A 231 -30.89 3.26 7.00
N ARG A 232 -32.02 3.12 6.31
CA ARG A 232 -33.16 4.05 6.38
C ARG A 232 -34.03 3.78 7.62
N ASP A 233 -34.11 4.75 8.53
CA ASP A 233 -34.85 4.58 9.80
C ASP A 233 -36.33 4.95 9.69
N LYS A 234 -36.68 6.05 9.00
CA LYS A 234 -38.06 6.57 8.98
C LYS A 234 -39.01 5.92 7.95
N PHE A 235 -38.54 5.09 7.02
CA PHE A 235 -39.43 4.40 6.06
C PHE A 235 -38.85 3.11 5.46
N ASP A 236 -39.72 2.10 5.37
CA ASP A 236 -39.44 0.82 4.70
C ASP A 236 -39.79 0.80 3.21
N SER A 237 -40.44 1.86 2.69
CA SER A 237 -40.89 1.90 1.29
C SER A 237 -39.73 1.73 0.30
N LYS A 238 -40.02 1.09 -0.85
CA LYS A 238 -39.00 0.70 -1.82
C LYS A 238 -38.55 1.90 -2.66
N THR A 239 -37.44 2.51 -2.27
CA THR A 239 -36.74 3.56 -3.03
C THR A 239 -35.55 3.03 -3.85
N HIS A 240 -35.26 1.73 -3.74
CA HIS A 240 -34.06 1.06 -4.26
C HIS A 240 -32.72 1.69 -3.83
N LYS A 241 -32.71 2.61 -2.86
CA LYS A 241 -31.52 3.33 -2.37
C LYS A 241 -31.26 2.94 -0.91
N GLY A 242 -30.15 2.28 -0.65
CA GLY A 242 -29.84 1.71 0.66
C GLY A 242 -30.84 0.65 1.15
N ILE A 243 -30.60 0.14 2.36
CA ILE A 243 -31.41 -0.86 3.06
C ILE A 243 -32.34 -0.19 4.08
N SER A 244 -33.38 -0.89 4.55
CA SER A 244 -34.14 -0.43 5.72
C SER A 244 -33.40 -0.79 7.01
N TYR A 245 -33.44 0.11 8.00
CA TYR A 245 -32.94 -0.14 9.35
C TYR A 245 -33.94 -0.94 10.21
N ASN A 246 -35.21 -1.04 9.80
CA ASN A 246 -36.30 -1.68 10.56
C ASN A 246 -36.73 -3.04 9.99
N LEU A 247 -35.88 -3.63 9.13
CA LEU A 247 -36.00 -5.01 8.69
C LEU A 247 -35.94 -6.00 9.86
N ILE A 248 -36.79 -7.03 9.79
CA ILE A 248 -36.79 -8.20 10.68
C ILE A 248 -35.43 -8.93 10.71
N ALA A 249 -34.60 -8.74 9.67
CA ALA A 249 -33.25 -9.30 9.56
C ALA A 249 -32.15 -8.51 10.30
N ILE A 250 -32.50 -7.43 11.03
CA ILE A 250 -31.55 -6.67 11.86
C ILE A 250 -31.89 -6.90 13.34
N ASN A 251 -31.00 -7.63 14.03
CA ASN A 251 -31.07 -7.85 15.48
C ASN A 251 -30.30 -6.72 16.19
N LYS A 252 -30.96 -6.01 17.12
CA LYS A 252 -30.44 -4.79 17.76
C LYS A 252 -30.42 -4.92 19.28
N GLN A 253 -29.30 -4.55 19.91
CA GLN A 253 -29.28 -4.07 21.29
C GLN A 253 -29.12 -2.54 21.21
N ASP A 254 -30.14 -1.80 21.65
CA ASP A 254 -30.20 -0.32 21.65
C ASP A 254 -30.92 0.16 22.94
N ASP A 255 -30.58 -0.50 24.05
CA ASP A 255 -31.12 -0.20 25.39
C ASP A 255 -30.11 0.74 26.07
N TYR A 256 -30.39 2.05 25.98
CA TYR A 256 -29.47 3.16 26.28
C TYR A 256 -29.83 3.95 27.56
N GLU A 257 -31.02 3.73 28.13
CA GLU A 257 -31.48 4.44 29.32
C GLU A 257 -30.86 3.86 30.59
N LEU A 258 -30.06 4.66 31.30
CA LEU A 258 -29.67 4.38 32.69
C LEU A 258 -30.44 5.34 33.60
N ALA A 259 -30.95 4.88 34.75
CA ALA A 259 -31.57 5.76 35.74
C ALA A 259 -30.51 6.37 36.66
N THR A 260 -29.41 5.65 36.88
CA THR A 260 -28.21 6.05 37.63
C THR A 260 -26.97 5.33 37.09
N ASN A 261 -25.78 5.77 37.51
CA ASN A 261 -24.50 5.06 37.28
C ASN A 261 -24.51 3.56 37.65
N TRP A 262 -25.37 3.12 38.58
CA TRP A 262 -25.45 1.73 39.02
C TRP A 262 -26.04 0.77 37.96
N ASP A 263 -26.80 1.31 37.01
CA ASP A 263 -27.42 0.53 35.93
C ASP A 263 -26.41 0.12 34.83
N LEU A 264 -25.20 0.69 34.86
CA LEU A 264 -24.12 0.40 33.91
C LEU A 264 -23.80 -1.09 33.79
N TYR A 265 -23.89 -1.85 34.90
CA TYR A 265 -23.68 -3.29 34.82
C TYR A 265 -24.80 -4.01 34.04
N SER A 266 -26.06 -3.58 34.17
CA SER A 266 -27.16 -4.14 33.38
C SER A 266 -27.05 -3.75 31.90
N LYS A 267 -26.58 -2.54 31.59
CA LYS A 267 -26.18 -2.17 30.22
C LYS A 267 -25.10 -3.11 29.69
N TRP A 268 -24.05 -3.37 30.47
CA TRP A 268 -22.99 -4.32 30.11
C TRP A 268 -23.51 -5.75 29.89
N GLU A 269 -24.38 -6.28 30.75
CA GLU A 269 -24.99 -7.60 30.55
C GLU A 269 -25.72 -7.70 29.21
N LYS A 270 -26.47 -6.67 28.82
CA LYS A 270 -27.16 -6.62 27.52
C LYS A 270 -26.16 -6.58 26.36
N VAL A 271 -25.10 -5.77 26.45
CA VAL A 271 -23.99 -5.71 25.47
C VAL A 271 -23.28 -7.06 25.32
N ASN A 272 -22.91 -7.70 26.43
CA ASN A 272 -22.20 -8.99 26.53
C ASN A 272 -23.06 -10.14 25.95
N ASN A 273 -24.36 -10.12 26.19
CA ASN A 273 -25.33 -11.02 25.58
C ASN A 273 -25.43 -10.79 24.06
N GLN A 274 -25.41 -9.55 23.57
CA GLN A 274 -25.48 -9.25 22.14
C GLN A 274 -24.18 -9.61 21.39
N LEU A 275 -23.00 -9.43 22.00
CA LEU A 275 -21.74 -9.99 21.48
C LEU A 275 -21.82 -11.51 21.35
N SER A 276 -22.39 -12.18 22.36
CA SER A 276 -22.60 -13.63 22.35
C SER A 276 -23.62 -14.07 21.29
N ALA A 277 -24.66 -13.26 21.04
CA ALA A 277 -25.68 -13.51 20.02
C ALA A 277 -25.10 -13.33 18.60
N ALA A 278 -24.36 -12.25 18.35
CA ALA A 278 -23.67 -12.03 17.09
C ALA A 278 -22.63 -13.13 16.80
N SER A 279 -21.89 -13.56 17.81
CA SER A 279 -20.86 -14.60 17.69
C SER A 279 -21.40 -16.00 17.39
N LYS A 280 -22.67 -16.29 17.70
CA LYS A 280 -23.28 -17.63 17.60
C LYS A 280 -24.49 -17.66 16.65
N GLY A 281 -24.89 -16.50 16.15
CA GLY A 281 -26.10 -16.28 15.36
C GLY A 281 -25.91 -16.44 13.85
N ASP A 282 -27.03 -16.38 13.14
CA ASP A 282 -27.10 -16.64 11.70
C ASP A 282 -26.24 -15.66 10.86
N SER A 283 -25.49 -16.18 9.90
CA SER A 283 -24.80 -15.46 8.82
C SER A 283 -25.72 -14.61 7.92
N ALA A 284 -27.03 -14.86 7.90
CA ALA A 284 -28.00 -14.02 7.20
C ALA A 284 -28.48 -12.79 8.00
N THR A 285 -28.30 -12.77 9.33
CA THR A 285 -28.82 -11.73 10.23
C THR A 285 -27.76 -10.67 10.52
N ILE A 286 -28.07 -9.39 10.30
CA ILE A 286 -27.22 -8.27 10.70
C ILE A 286 -27.40 -8.07 12.21
N TYR A 287 -26.31 -8.09 12.98
CA TYR A 287 -26.32 -7.78 14.41
C TYR A 287 -25.79 -6.36 14.63
N VAL A 288 -26.48 -5.60 15.47
CA VAL A 288 -26.10 -4.26 15.93
C VAL A 288 -26.10 -4.24 17.46
N ASN A 289 -25.07 -3.64 18.05
CA ASN A 289 -24.85 -3.57 19.49
C ASN A 289 -24.40 -2.15 19.86
N TYR A 290 -25.27 -1.37 20.50
CA TYR A 290 -24.93 -0.03 20.97
C TYR A 290 -24.28 -0.13 22.35
N LEU A 291 -23.00 0.26 22.45
CA LEU A 291 -22.28 0.35 23.73
C LEU A 291 -22.69 1.59 24.54
N SER A 292 -23.26 2.59 23.85
CA SER A 292 -23.66 3.90 24.35
C SER A 292 -24.78 3.89 25.40
N GLY A 293 -24.90 4.97 26.17
CA GLY A 293 -25.99 5.15 27.13
C GLY A 293 -25.91 6.48 27.89
N SER A 294 -27.06 6.98 28.35
CA SER A 294 -27.12 8.28 29.04
C SER A 294 -28.29 8.38 30.05
N THR A 295 -29.12 9.43 29.96
CA THR A 295 -30.19 9.82 30.89
C THR A 295 -29.71 10.12 32.32
N GLY A 296 -29.47 9.10 33.13
CA GLY A 296 -29.04 9.20 34.54
C GLY A 296 -27.52 9.02 34.75
N ALA A 297 -26.78 8.87 33.65
CA ALA A 297 -25.32 8.80 33.61
C ALA A 297 -24.81 9.58 32.38
N PHE A 298 -23.53 9.97 32.38
CA PHE A 298 -22.90 10.62 31.22
C PHE A 298 -22.39 9.57 30.21
N PRO A 299 -22.46 9.82 28.88
CA PRO A 299 -21.90 8.94 27.85
C PRO A 299 -20.44 8.56 28.09
N TYR A 300 -19.61 9.53 28.51
CA TYR A 300 -18.20 9.26 28.84
C TYR A 300 -18.05 8.24 29.99
N PHE A 301 -18.92 8.29 31.00
CA PHE A 301 -18.93 7.35 32.12
C PHE A 301 -19.44 5.97 31.69
N VAL A 302 -20.44 5.89 30.79
CA VAL A 302 -20.90 4.60 30.26
C VAL A 302 -19.81 3.94 29.42
N ALA A 303 -19.09 4.69 28.59
CA ALA A 303 -17.99 4.19 27.76
C ALA A 303 -16.76 3.73 28.57
N SER A 304 -16.40 4.43 29.66
CA SER A 304 -15.13 4.24 30.38
C SER A 304 -15.20 3.82 31.86
N GLY A 305 -16.30 4.07 32.56
CA GLY A 305 -16.40 4.02 34.02
C GLY A 305 -15.67 5.17 34.75
N HIS A 306 -15.14 6.16 34.02
CA HIS A 306 -14.33 7.24 34.59
C HIS A 306 -15.18 8.31 35.30
N SER A 307 -14.59 8.89 36.35
CA SER A 307 -15.19 9.99 37.12
C SER A 307 -15.23 11.35 36.38
N SER A 308 -14.51 11.49 35.27
CA SER A 308 -14.48 12.68 34.40
C SER A 308 -14.10 12.27 32.97
N PRO A 309 -14.38 13.08 31.93
CA PRO A 309 -14.25 12.65 30.53
C PRO A 309 -12.82 12.32 30.05
N TYR A 310 -11.76 12.80 30.70
CA TYR A 310 -10.39 12.62 30.21
C TYR A 310 -10.00 11.15 29.98
N THR A 311 -9.27 10.88 28.89
CA THR A 311 -8.81 9.53 28.49
C THR A 311 -8.07 8.78 29.60
N GLY A 312 -7.32 9.48 30.44
CA GLY A 312 -6.59 8.94 31.59
C GLY A 312 -7.24 9.18 32.96
N ALA A 313 -8.52 9.58 33.02
CA ALA A 313 -9.20 9.86 34.28
C ALA A 313 -9.30 8.61 35.19
N PRO A 314 -9.40 8.77 36.52
CA PRO A 314 -9.60 7.64 37.41
C PRO A 314 -11.04 7.09 37.30
N ARG A 315 -11.17 5.76 37.30
CA ARG A 315 -12.45 5.05 37.46
C ARG A 315 -13.20 5.53 38.71
N LEU A 316 -14.53 5.56 38.64
CA LEU A 316 -15.37 5.82 39.80
C LEU A 316 -15.44 4.57 40.69
N SER A 317 -15.29 4.74 42.00
CA SER A 317 -15.52 3.66 42.96
C SER A 317 -17.02 3.38 43.13
N THR A 318 -17.42 2.11 43.20
CA THR A 318 -18.78 1.74 43.62
C THR A 318 -18.99 1.93 45.13
N GLY A 319 -17.91 2.03 45.91
CA GLY A 319 -17.97 1.94 47.39
C GLY A 319 -18.18 0.52 47.93
N LEU A 320 -18.41 -0.49 47.08
CA LEU A 320 -18.39 -1.89 47.46
C LEU A 320 -16.96 -2.42 47.55
N THR A 321 -16.74 -3.43 48.41
CA THR A 321 -15.43 -4.09 48.56
C THR A 321 -15.57 -5.61 48.56
N THR A 322 -14.60 -6.31 47.97
CA THR A 322 -14.41 -7.75 48.22
C THR A 322 -13.83 -7.93 49.63
N PRO A 323 -14.04 -9.08 50.30
CA PRO A 323 -15.00 -10.14 49.98
C PRO A 323 -16.44 -9.80 50.42
N LEU A 324 -16.69 -8.58 50.94
CA LEU A 324 -17.99 -8.18 51.51
C LEU A 324 -19.11 -8.07 50.47
N SER A 325 -18.77 -7.94 49.19
CA SER A 325 -19.68 -8.10 48.05
C SER A 325 -19.05 -8.94 46.94
N SER A 326 -19.89 -9.69 46.24
CA SER A 326 -19.61 -10.40 44.98
C SER A 326 -20.35 -9.81 43.78
N SER A 327 -21.05 -8.68 43.95
CA SER A 327 -21.73 -7.96 42.87
C SER A 327 -20.75 -7.55 41.76
N TYR A 328 -21.28 -7.48 40.53
CA TYR A 328 -20.56 -7.00 39.34
C TYR A 328 -19.27 -7.81 39.05
N PRO A 329 -19.38 -9.12 38.76
CA PRO A 329 -18.23 -10.02 38.64
C PRO A 329 -17.22 -9.61 37.54
N ASP A 330 -17.62 -8.85 36.52
CA ASP A 330 -16.73 -8.36 35.47
C ASP A 330 -16.03 -7.02 35.81
N PHE A 331 -16.46 -6.29 36.84
CA PHE A 331 -15.86 -5.00 37.21
C PHE A 331 -14.51 -5.15 37.94
N PRO A 332 -13.53 -4.26 37.74
CA PRO A 332 -12.18 -4.38 38.27
C PRO A 332 -12.11 -4.23 39.78
N ARG A 333 -11.22 -5.04 40.39
CA ARG A 333 -10.93 -5.03 41.83
C ARG A 333 -9.66 -4.20 42.03
N THR A 334 -9.85 -3.03 42.61
CA THR A 334 -8.88 -1.92 42.67
C THR A 334 -8.50 -1.60 44.11
N THR A 335 -7.34 -0.95 44.33
CA THR A 335 -6.94 -0.40 45.65
C THR A 335 -7.09 -1.40 46.82
N CYS A 336 -6.41 -2.54 46.74
CA CYS A 336 -6.56 -3.63 47.69
C CYS A 336 -5.82 -3.40 49.01
N LEU A 337 -6.55 -3.34 50.12
CA LEU A 337 -5.98 -3.39 51.47
C LEU A 337 -5.60 -4.83 51.82
N PHE A 338 -4.37 -5.03 52.31
CA PHE A 338 -3.78 -6.35 52.64
C PHE A 338 -3.92 -7.41 51.53
N SER A 339 -3.94 -6.97 50.26
CA SER A 339 -4.13 -7.83 49.07
C SER A 339 -5.42 -8.66 49.04
N TYR A 340 -6.41 -8.35 49.88
CA TYR A 340 -7.64 -9.15 50.05
C TYR A 340 -8.91 -8.31 50.03
N ILE A 341 -8.89 -7.11 50.62
CA ILE A 341 -10.03 -6.20 50.67
C ILE A 341 -9.89 -5.16 49.57
N CYS A 342 -10.46 -5.43 48.39
CA CYS A 342 -10.33 -4.60 47.19
C CYS A 342 -11.62 -3.81 46.93
N THR A 343 -11.48 -2.53 46.57
CA THR A 343 -12.59 -1.69 46.07
C THR A 343 -13.04 -2.16 44.69
N ILE A 344 -14.34 -2.46 44.54
CA ILE A 344 -14.94 -2.68 43.23
C ILE A 344 -15.16 -1.31 42.59
N SER A 345 -14.56 -1.06 41.43
CA SER A 345 -14.72 0.20 40.68
C SER A 345 -15.56 -0.03 39.43
N PHE A 346 -16.30 0.98 38.98
CA PHE A 346 -17.03 0.93 37.71
C PHE A 346 -16.06 0.79 36.53
N GLU A 347 -16.50 0.06 35.50
CA GLU A 347 -15.79 -0.11 34.23
C GLU A 347 -16.79 0.06 33.09
N GLY A 348 -16.37 0.78 32.05
CA GLY A 348 -17.26 1.13 30.95
C GLY A 348 -17.43 0.05 29.89
N THR A 349 -18.50 0.18 29.11
CA THR A 349 -18.89 -0.76 28.05
C THR A 349 -17.83 -0.90 26.96
N ASN A 350 -17.11 0.16 26.59
CA ASN A 350 -16.02 0.08 25.61
C ASN A 350 -14.84 -0.74 26.18
N VAL A 351 -14.44 -0.47 27.42
CA VAL A 351 -13.32 -1.14 28.09
C VAL A 351 -13.63 -2.63 28.27
N LEU A 352 -14.80 -2.96 28.81
CA LEU A 352 -15.26 -4.35 28.99
C LEU A 352 -15.42 -5.09 27.65
N THR A 353 -15.95 -4.43 26.61
CA THR A 353 -16.03 -5.01 25.26
C THR A 353 -14.63 -5.29 24.72
N THR A 354 -13.73 -4.31 24.73
CA THR A 354 -12.34 -4.44 24.24
C THR A 354 -11.62 -5.60 24.94
N ASN A 355 -11.71 -5.68 26.26
CA ASN A 355 -11.14 -6.78 27.04
C ASN A 355 -11.73 -8.13 26.64
N LYS A 356 -13.05 -8.23 26.45
CA LYS A 356 -13.72 -9.47 26.04
C LYS A 356 -13.40 -9.88 24.59
N LEU A 357 -13.08 -8.93 23.72
CA LEU A 357 -12.65 -9.22 22.35
C LEU A 357 -11.19 -9.68 22.28
N PHE A 358 -10.32 -9.24 23.20
CA PHE A 358 -8.97 -9.77 23.33
C PHE A 358 -8.86 -11.02 24.25
N ASP A 359 -9.94 -11.37 24.98
CA ASP A 359 -10.00 -12.54 25.86
C ASP A 359 -9.97 -13.86 25.05
N PRO A 360 -8.89 -14.68 25.17
CA PRO A 360 -8.75 -15.93 24.44
C PRO A 360 -9.78 -16.99 24.84
N ASP A 361 -10.24 -17.00 26.09
CA ASP A 361 -11.19 -17.99 26.61
C ASP A 361 -12.65 -17.64 26.28
N ALA A 362 -12.96 -16.36 26.03
CA ALA A 362 -14.28 -15.91 25.59
C ALA A 362 -14.72 -16.46 24.23
N LYS A 363 -13.76 -16.85 23.36
CA LYS A 363 -13.97 -17.53 22.06
C LYS A 363 -14.98 -16.82 21.16
N ILE A 364 -14.87 -15.51 21.08
CA ILE A 364 -15.75 -14.65 20.28
C ILE A 364 -15.45 -14.81 18.78
N GLY A 365 -16.53 -14.90 18.00
CA GLY A 365 -16.52 -14.90 16.53
C GLY A 365 -16.84 -13.52 15.98
N ARG A 366 -17.58 -13.45 14.86
CA ARG A 366 -18.10 -12.18 14.33
C ARG A 366 -18.94 -11.46 15.39
N VAL A 367 -18.72 -10.16 15.58
CA VAL A 367 -19.45 -9.34 16.56
C VAL A 367 -20.52 -8.42 15.96
N GLY A 368 -20.57 -8.28 14.63
CA GLY A 368 -21.51 -7.40 13.95
C GLY A 368 -21.12 -5.92 14.07
N PHE A 369 -22.12 -5.04 14.00
CA PHE A 369 -21.96 -3.59 14.11
C PHE A 369 -21.84 -3.19 15.58
N ILE A 370 -20.70 -2.64 15.98
CA ILE A 370 -20.46 -2.14 17.35
C ILE A 370 -20.50 -0.62 17.33
N MET A 371 -21.58 -0.04 17.85
CA MET A 371 -21.83 1.41 17.86
C MET A 371 -21.42 1.98 19.21
N ALA A 372 -20.38 2.81 19.27
CA ALA A 372 -19.77 3.26 20.52
C ALA A 372 -19.73 4.79 20.68
N ASP A 373 -19.73 5.24 21.93
CA ASP A 373 -19.34 6.60 22.33
C ASP A 373 -17.84 6.60 22.62
N PHE A 374 -17.09 7.62 22.19
CA PHE A 374 -15.66 7.80 22.46
C PHE A 374 -14.78 6.54 22.23
N PRO A 375 -14.88 5.84 21.09
CA PRO A 375 -14.12 4.63 20.84
C PRO A 375 -12.61 4.95 20.79
N GLY A 376 -11.85 4.33 21.69
CA GLY A 376 -10.40 4.32 21.61
C GLY A 376 -9.90 3.33 20.55
N GLY A 377 -8.67 3.52 20.09
CA GLY A 377 -8.09 2.73 19.00
C GLY A 377 -8.18 1.21 19.22
N GLY A 378 -7.88 0.74 20.44
CA GLY A 378 -7.95 -0.68 20.78
C GLY A 378 -9.35 -1.30 20.70
N LEU A 379 -10.43 -0.52 20.84
CA LEU A 379 -11.79 -1.03 20.58
C LEU A 379 -12.03 -1.19 19.08
N ILE A 380 -11.61 -0.20 18.29
CA ILE A 380 -11.77 -0.22 16.83
C ILE A 380 -10.96 -1.37 16.23
N ASP A 381 -9.71 -1.50 16.66
CA ASP A 381 -8.77 -2.57 16.30
C ASP A 381 -9.32 -3.95 16.69
N ALA A 382 -9.88 -4.10 17.89
CA ALA A 382 -10.50 -5.34 18.34
C ALA A 382 -11.69 -5.74 17.46
N VAL A 383 -12.56 -4.80 17.09
CA VAL A 383 -13.72 -5.09 16.21
C VAL A 383 -13.27 -5.43 14.79
N ILE A 384 -12.29 -4.70 14.24
CA ILE A 384 -11.70 -5.00 12.91
C ILE A 384 -11.06 -6.40 12.91
N GLY A 385 -10.35 -6.77 13.98
CA GLY A 385 -9.73 -8.09 14.15
C GLY A 385 -10.69 -9.29 14.17
N HIS A 386 -12.00 -9.05 14.38
CA HIS A 386 -13.05 -10.08 14.31
C HIS A 386 -13.66 -10.24 12.91
N ASN A 387 -12.93 -9.83 11.85
CA ASN A 387 -13.24 -10.16 10.46
C ASN A 387 -12.32 -11.26 9.93
N PRO A 388 -12.78 -12.07 8.95
CA PRO A 388 -11.87 -12.92 8.16
C PRO A 388 -11.03 -12.01 7.24
N ILE A 389 -9.74 -11.90 7.57
CA ILE A 389 -8.76 -11.12 6.79
C ILE A 389 -7.96 -12.10 5.92
N ASP A 390 -7.99 -11.91 4.61
CA ASP A 390 -7.20 -12.69 3.67
C ASP A 390 -5.70 -12.48 3.91
N GLY A 391 -4.93 -13.57 3.88
CA GLY A 391 -3.50 -13.55 4.17
C GLY A 391 -3.13 -13.39 5.65
N VAL A 392 -4.06 -13.38 6.61
CA VAL A 392 -3.73 -13.28 8.05
C VAL A 392 -4.06 -14.57 8.81
N ALA A 393 -3.17 -14.98 9.71
CA ALA A 393 -3.34 -16.12 10.60
C ALA A 393 -3.21 -15.68 12.07
N VAL A 394 -4.34 -15.54 12.76
CA VAL A 394 -4.38 -15.21 14.20
C VAL A 394 -4.04 -16.46 15.02
N PHE A 395 -3.21 -16.32 16.06
CA PHE A 395 -2.88 -17.40 16.99
C PHE A 395 -3.15 -17.10 18.47
N ARG A 396 -3.34 -15.84 18.89
CA ARG A 396 -3.85 -15.54 20.23
C ARG A 396 -5.26 -16.09 20.40
N GLY A 397 -5.49 -16.91 21.43
CA GLY A 397 -6.81 -17.50 21.78
C GLY A 397 -7.49 -18.44 20.78
N LYS A 398 -7.03 -18.51 19.53
CA LYS A 398 -7.68 -19.22 18.43
C LYS A 398 -6.64 -19.83 17.52
N SER A 399 -6.93 -21.00 16.96
CA SER A 399 -6.11 -21.55 15.87
C SER A 399 -6.65 -21.10 14.52
N THR A 400 -5.80 -20.47 13.71
CA THR A 400 -6.05 -20.18 12.30
C THR A 400 -5.16 -21.09 11.44
N VAL A 401 -5.69 -22.28 11.14
CA VAL A 401 -5.02 -23.29 10.31
C VAL A 401 -5.52 -23.15 8.88
N ARG A 402 -4.67 -22.68 7.96
CA ARG A 402 -5.02 -22.44 6.54
C ARG A 402 -4.45 -23.49 5.58
N ASP A 403 -3.72 -24.47 6.10
CA ASP A 403 -3.20 -25.65 5.38
C ASP A 403 -4.05 -26.91 5.60
N ASP A 404 -3.77 -27.95 4.80
CA ASP A 404 -4.45 -29.26 4.81
C ASP A 404 -3.82 -30.27 5.77
N GLN A 405 -2.92 -29.82 6.65
CA GLN A 405 -2.17 -30.67 7.57
C GLN A 405 -3.01 -31.09 8.80
N PRO A 406 -2.77 -32.28 9.37
CA PRO A 406 -3.23 -32.63 10.71
C PRO A 406 -2.70 -31.65 11.78
N ASP A 407 -3.24 -31.73 13.01
CA ASP A 407 -2.73 -30.92 14.12
C ASP A 407 -1.23 -31.23 14.39
N TRP A 408 -0.38 -30.31 13.93
CA TRP A 408 1.08 -30.42 14.00
C TRP A 408 1.65 -30.02 15.37
N ASP A 409 0.84 -29.43 16.24
CA ASP A 409 1.19 -29.13 17.63
C ASP A 409 -0.03 -29.30 18.53
N TYR A 410 -0.26 -30.56 18.92
CA TYR A 410 -1.50 -31.02 19.55
C TYR A 410 -1.77 -30.32 20.89
N GLY A 411 -2.92 -29.64 20.98
CA GLY A 411 -3.37 -28.92 22.18
C GLY A 411 -2.95 -27.45 22.27
N TYR A 412 -2.17 -26.95 21.32
CA TYR A 412 -1.66 -25.56 21.28
C TYR A 412 -2.45 -24.70 20.28
N ASN A 413 -2.48 -23.37 20.46
CA ASN A 413 -3.03 -22.50 19.42
C ASN A 413 -2.01 -22.32 18.29
N LYS A 414 -2.48 -22.31 17.04
CA LYS A 414 -1.64 -22.36 15.84
C LYS A 414 -2.03 -21.30 14.81
N ALA A 415 -1.04 -20.62 14.25
CA ALA A 415 -1.18 -19.91 12.98
C ALA A 415 -0.43 -20.68 11.91
N SER A 416 -1.14 -21.28 10.96
CA SER A 416 -0.56 -21.87 9.75
C SER A 416 -0.96 -21.06 8.53
N CYS A 417 0.01 -20.76 7.66
CA CYS A 417 -0.28 -20.24 6.32
C CYS A 417 -0.72 -21.37 5.39
N ALA A 418 -1.37 -21.02 4.27
CA ALA A 418 -1.85 -21.99 3.29
C ALA A 418 -0.70 -22.61 2.49
N LYS A 419 -1.02 -23.60 1.66
CA LYS A 419 -0.10 -24.10 0.64
C LYS A 419 0.21 -22.97 -0.37
N ASN A 420 1.47 -22.86 -0.79
CA ASN A 420 2.02 -21.72 -1.57
C ASN A 420 2.06 -20.38 -0.79
N GLU A 421 1.98 -20.42 0.55
CA GLU A 421 2.20 -19.27 1.42
C GLU A 421 3.30 -19.53 2.48
N ALA A 422 3.80 -18.46 3.07
CA ALA A 422 4.80 -18.41 4.12
C ALA A 422 4.46 -17.33 5.15
N ILE A 423 4.91 -17.47 6.40
CA ILE A 423 4.88 -16.37 7.36
C ILE A 423 5.88 -15.30 6.88
N ILE A 424 5.37 -14.08 6.71
CA ILE A 424 6.15 -12.87 6.39
C ILE A 424 6.11 -11.83 7.51
N GLY A 425 5.30 -12.03 8.56
CA GLY A 425 5.27 -11.11 9.70
C GLY A 425 4.73 -11.75 10.97
N ILE A 426 5.15 -11.23 12.12
CA ILE A 426 4.69 -11.61 13.46
C ILE A 426 4.46 -10.33 14.28
N SER A 427 3.38 -10.29 15.05
CA SER A 427 3.03 -9.17 15.93
C SER A 427 3.05 -9.54 17.41
N VAL A 428 3.33 -8.55 18.26
CA VAL A 428 3.22 -8.63 19.72
C VAL A 428 2.31 -7.54 20.29
N VAL A 429 1.57 -7.85 21.34
CA VAL A 429 0.68 -6.88 22.00
C VAL A 429 1.49 -5.94 22.90
N PRO A 430 1.36 -4.60 22.84
CA PRO A 430 2.26 -3.67 23.52
C PRO A 430 2.22 -3.68 25.05
N THR A 431 1.25 -4.37 25.66
CA THR A 431 1.05 -4.42 27.12
C THR A 431 1.71 -5.60 27.82
N ASP A 432 1.95 -6.70 27.08
CA ASP A 432 2.55 -7.93 27.61
C ASP A 432 3.68 -8.51 26.74
N HIS A 433 3.90 -7.91 25.56
CA HIS A 433 4.85 -8.36 24.53
C HIS A 433 4.63 -9.81 24.07
N MET A 434 3.45 -10.39 24.32
CA MET A 434 3.11 -11.73 23.86
C MET A 434 2.70 -11.70 22.39
N ALA A 435 3.09 -12.76 21.68
CA ALA A 435 2.80 -12.95 20.27
C ALA A 435 1.28 -13.08 20.05
N ALA A 436 0.75 -12.59 18.91
CA ALA A 436 -0.70 -12.64 18.69
C ALA A 436 -1.16 -12.96 17.25
N THR A 437 -0.55 -12.33 16.25
CA THR A 437 -0.98 -12.47 14.84
C THR A 437 0.23 -12.72 13.95
N ALA A 438 0.06 -13.62 12.97
CA ALA A 438 1.03 -13.86 11.92
C ALA A 438 0.46 -13.40 10.57
N LEU A 439 1.29 -12.74 9.77
CA LEU A 439 0.98 -12.37 8.39
C LEU A 439 1.53 -13.44 7.45
N CYS A 440 0.68 -13.91 6.53
CA CYS A 440 1.00 -14.90 5.51
C CYS A 440 1.15 -14.22 4.14
N GLY A 441 2.36 -14.25 3.58
CA GLY A 441 2.65 -13.85 2.21
C GLY A 441 2.45 -15.03 1.25
N LYS A 442 1.89 -14.75 0.08
CA LYS A 442 1.69 -15.73 -1.00
C LYS A 442 2.81 -15.63 -2.03
N ASP A 443 3.36 -16.76 -2.43
CA ASP A 443 4.25 -16.87 -3.58
C ASP A 443 3.45 -17.26 -4.84
N GLU A 444 3.56 -16.45 -5.90
CA GLU A 444 2.93 -16.75 -7.19
C GLU A 444 3.80 -17.67 -8.08
N THR A 445 5.08 -17.85 -7.74
CA THR A 445 6.01 -18.71 -8.50
C THR A 445 5.94 -20.20 -8.13
N SER A 446 5.12 -20.55 -7.12
CA SER A 446 4.79 -21.92 -6.68
C SER A 446 5.92 -22.73 -6.04
N ALA A 447 6.99 -22.08 -5.58
CA ALA A 447 8.13 -22.72 -4.94
C ALA A 447 8.01 -22.79 -3.40
N LEU A 448 7.03 -22.12 -2.77
CA LEU A 448 6.64 -22.37 -1.38
C LEU A 448 5.85 -23.69 -1.24
N THR A 449 6.56 -24.82 -1.15
CA THR A 449 5.95 -26.16 -1.30
C THR A 449 4.90 -26.55 -0.24
N GLY A 450 4.94 -25.91 0.93
CA GLY A 450 4.14 -26.29 2.12
C GLY A 450 4.59 -27.58 2.83
N VAL A 451 5.62 -28.27 2.32
CA VAL A 451 6.08 -29.55 2.91
C VAL A 451 6.93 -29.28 4.14
N THR A 452 6.44 -29.71 5.32
CA THR A 452 7.15 -29.62 6.60
C THR A 452 8.56 -30.22 6.51
N ALA A 453 9.56 -29.42 6.87
CA ALA A 453 10.96 -29.79 6.93
C ALA A 453 11.43 -30.09 8.36
N ALA A 454 10.99 -29.28 9.33
CA ALA A 454 11.18 -29.51 10.77
C ALA A 454 10.17 -28.72 11.60
N ILE A 455 10.05 -29.09 12.87
CA ILE A 455 9.42 -28.27 13.91
C ILE A 455 10.53 -27.92 14.93
N LEU A 456 10.71 -26.63 15.18
CA LEU A 456 11.62 -26.09 16.19
C LEU A 456 10.83 -25.76 17.46
N ILE A 457 11.47 -25.91 18.62
CA ILE A 457 10.85 -25.70 19.94
C ILE A 457 11.56 -24.56 20.65
N LEU A 458 10.80 -23.64 21.22
CA LEU A 458 11.36 -22.58 22.05
C LEU A 458 11.76 -23.13 23.42
N GLU A 459 13.06 -23.32 23.61
CA GLU A 459 13.67 -23.77 24.86
C GLU A 459 14.66 -22.69 25.35
N ASN A 460 15.40 -22.96 26.43
CA ASN A 460 16.39 -22.05 26.99
C ASN A 460 17.73 -22.02 26.21
N ALA A 461 17.68 -22.22 24.89
CA ALA A 461 18.83 -22.28 23.98
C ALA A 461 18.43 -21.99 22.52
N ASP A 462 19.42 -21.63 21.68
CA ASP A 462 19.27 -21.48 20.24
C ASP A 462 18.96 -22.82 19.54
N GLN A 463 17.90 -22.85 18.70
CA GLN A 463 17.67 -23.94 17.73
C GLN A 463 17.81 -23.39 16.31
N ARG A 464 19.06 -23.29 15.83
CA ARG A 464 19.41 -22.69 14.53
C ARG A 464 19.92 -23.73 13.53
N ARG A 465 19.15 -23.99 12.46
CA ARG A 465 19.44 -25.05 11.47
C ARG A 465 20.29 -24.64 10.27
N ALA A 466 20.34 -23.36 9.93
CA ALA A 466 21.22 -22.85 8.85
C ALA A 466 22.44 -22.08 9.39
N GLN A 467 22.28 -21.32 10.48
CA GLN A 467 23.33 -20.48 11.05
C GLN A 467 23.85 -19.42 10.05
N ARG A 468 22.94 -18.79 9.29
CA ARG A 468 23.24 -17.84 8.18
C ARG A 468 24.16 -16.67 8.54
N LEU A 469 24.21 -16.33 9.82
CA LEU A 469 24.97 -15.23 10.42
C LEU A 469 25.57 -15.71 11.75
N ASN A 470 26.43 -14.89 12.34
CA ASN A 470 26.82 -14.97 13.77
C ASN A 470 25.58 -14.78 14.69
N ASP A 471 25.73 -14.23 15.89
CA ASP A 471 24.57 -13.91 16.72
C ASP A 471 23.82 -12.70 16.15
N TRP A 472 22.76 -12.95 15.36
CA TRP A 472 21.97 -11.92 14.67
C TRP A 472 20.97 -11.21 15.60
N SER A 473 20.79 -11.67 16.83
CA SER A 473 19.97 -11.01 17.84
C SER A 473 20.65 -11.19 19.21
N LEU A 474 21.69 -10.38 19.42
CA LEU A 474 22.66 -10.49 20.52
C LEU A 474 22.01 -10.63 21.90
N GLY A 475 22.18 -11.80 22.52
CA GLY A 475 21.67 -12.08 23.88
C GLY A 475 20.22 -12.61 23.93
N TYR A 476 19.59 -12.87 22.79
CA TYR A 476 18.27 -13.49 22.68
C TYR A 476 18.39 -14.97 22.25
N PHE A 477 17.37 -15.78 22.50
CA PHE A 477 17.27 -17.15 21.96
C PHE A 477 16.72 -17.11 20.54
N LYS A 478 17.28 -17.85 19.58
CA LYS A 478 16.83 -17.86 18.17
C LYS A 478 16.33 -19.23 17.73
N LEU A 479 15.17 -19.24 17.08
CA LEU A 479 14.72 -20.35 16.24
C LEU A 479 14.96 -19.96 14.77
N GLU A 480 15.72 -20.76 14.01
CA GLU A 480 16.09 -20.45 12.62
C GLU A 480 16.01 -21.71 11.73
N CYS A 481 15.24 -21.63 10.64
CA CYS A 481 15.05 -22.71 9.67
C CYS A 481 16.33 -23.00 8.85
N GLY A 482 16.35 -24.15 8.16
CA GLY A 482 17.47 -24.55 7.29
C GLY A 482 17.64 -23.65 6.07
N PHE A 483 18.71 -23.86 5.31
CA PHE A 483 18.87 -23.30 3.98
C PHE A 483 17.83 -23.91 3.03
N GLY A 484 17.25 -23.13 2.11
CA GLY A 484 16.13 -23.59 1.28
C GLY A 484 14.82 -23.82 2.07
N GLU A 485 14.66 -23.21 3.24
CA GLU A 485 13.47 -23.36 4.09
C GLU A 485 12.96 -22.02 4.63
N TYR A 486 11.67 -21.98 4.94
CA TYR A 486 10.93 -20.81 5.43
C TYR A 486 9.98 -21.18 6.58
N ILE A 487 9.52 -20.19 7.35
CA ILE A 487 8.52 -20.38 8.40
C ILE A 487 7.13 -20.53 7.77
N SER A 488 6.50 -21.69 7.95
CA SER A 488 5.16 -21.99 7.41
C SER A 488 4.03 -21.89 8.44
N ALA A 489 4.36 -22.06 9.72
CA ALA A 489 3.42 -21.97 10.83
C ALA A 489 4.14 -21.67 12.15
N VAL A 490 3.41 -21.12 13.13
CA VAL A 490 3.86 -20.92 14.52
C VAL A 490 2.77 -21.36 15.51
N SER A 491 3.15 -21.69 16.74
CA SER A 491 2.24 -22.07 17.81
C SER A 491 2.57 -21.42 19.16
N GLN A 492 1.57 -21.36 20.03
CA GLN A 492 1.65 -20.81 21.38
C GLN A 492 0.93 -21.70 22.40
N TYR A 493 1.29 -21.56 23.67
CA TYR A 493 0.50 -22.02 24.81
C TYR A 493 -0.87 -21.33 24.86
N THR A 494 -1.81 -21.88 25.63
CA THR A 494 -3.08 -21.19 25.97
C THR A 494 -2.85 -19.98 26.88
N THR A 495 -1.63 -19.78 27.38
CA THR A 495 -1.17 -18.62 28.17
C THR A 495 -0.41 -17.59 27.31
N ASP A 496 -0.65 -17.59 25.99
CA ASP A 496 -0.07 -16.68 24.98
C ASP A 496 1.46 -16.68 24.80
N THR A 497 2.18 -17.47 25.60
CA THR A 497 3.62 -17.70 25.43
C THR A 497 3.90 -18.48 24.15
N PHE A 498 4.88 -18.06 23.35
CA PHE A 498 5.29 -18.76 22.13
C PHE A 498 5.84 -20.16 22.45
N HIS A 499 5.55 -21.17 21.60
CA HIS A 499 5.92 -22.57 21.83
C HIS A 499 6.77 -23.15 20.69
N ARG A 500 6.28 -23.16 19.44
CA ARG A 500 6.98 -23.81 18.31
C ARG A 500 6.88 -23.05 16.99
N LEU A 501 7.82 -23.36 16.11
CA LEU A 501 7.97 -22.79 14.78
C LEU A 501 8.13 -23.93 13.77
N ARG A 502 7.29 -23.97 12.73
CA ARG A 502 7.30 -25.03 11.71
C ARG A 502 7.98 -24.56 10.43
N CYS A 503 9.17 -25.08 10.17
CA CYS A 503 9.89 -24.86 8.92
C CYS A 503 9.30 -25.73 7.80
N ALA A 504 9.11 -25.17 6.61
CA ALA A 504 8.76 -25.91 5.39
C ALA A 504 9.81 -25.68 4.29
N LYS A 505 9.86 -26.61 3.32
CA LYS A 505 10.80 -26.54 2.19
C LYS A 505 10.36 -25.52 1.15
N GLY A 506 11.26 -24.65 0.74
CA GLY A 506 11.17 -23.90 -0.50
C GLY A 506 11.88 -24.63 -1.64
N ASP A 507 11.49 -24.35 -2.88
CA ASP A 507 12.24 -24.72 -4.09
C ASP A 507 13.14 -23.55 -4.51
N PHE A 508 14.04 -23.15 -3.61
CA PHE A 508 15.03 -22.09 -3.79
C PHE A 508 16.39 -22.52 -3.24
N GLY A 509 17.46 -22.12 -3.93
CA GLY A 509 18.82 -22.63 -3.69
C GLY A 509 19.40 -22.21 -2.33
N PRO A 510 20.28 -23.04 -1.73
CA PRO A 510 20.79 -22.78 -0.38
C PRO A 510 21.58 -21.47 -0.25
N ASP A 511 22.27 -21.06 -1.32
CA ASP A 511 23.20 -19.93 -1.35
C ASP A 511 22.69 -18.73 -2.20
N GLU A 512 21.44 -18.76 -2.69
CA GLU A 512 20.89 -17.71 -3.58
C GLU A 512 20.24 -16.53 -2.85
N HIS A 513 20.17 -16.58 -1.51
CA HIS A 513 19.56 -15.51 -0.72
C HIS A 513 20.54 -14.33 -0.53
N GLY A 514 20.12 -13.12 -0.91
CA GLY A 514 20.76 -11.89 -0.47
C GLY A 514 20.78 -11.76 1.06
N ALA A 515 21.69 -10.95 1.60
CA ALA A 515 21.95 -10.84 3.04
C ALA A 515 20.65 -10.69 3.87
N PRO A 516 20.35 -11.61 4.80
CA PRO A 516 19.06 -11.63 5.47
C PRO A 516 18.95 -10.46 6.47
N VAL A 517 17.77 -9.86 6.52
CA VAL A 517 17.52 -8.61 7.25
C VAL A 517 16.79 -8.92 8.56
N VAL A 518 17.25 -8.32 9.65
CA VAL A 518 16.60 -8.43 10.97
C VAL A 518 15.62 -7.27 11.13
N ARG A 519 14.37 -7.58 11.52
CA ARG A 519 13.33 -6.60 11.89
C ARG A 519 13.13 -6.65 13.40
N ILE A 520 13.27 -5.54 14.13
CA ILE A 520 13.12 -5.52 15.61
C ILE A 520 11.76 -4.93 15.99
N PHE A 521 10.96 -5.68 16.77
CA PHE A 521 9.54 -5.36 16.98
C PHE A 521 8.97 -5.61 18.38
N ASP A 522 9.81 -5.79 19.40
CA ASP A 522 9.33 -5.84 20.80
C ASP A 522 8.75 -4.51 21.31
N SER A 523 9.18 -3.40 20.72
CA SER A 523 8.99 -2.04 21.23
C SER A 523 8.52 -1.04 20.17
N GLY A 524 8.18 -1.51 18.96
CA GLY A 524 7.74 -0.68 17.85
C GLY A 524 7.45 -1.50 16.58
N ASN A 525 7.16 -0.81 15.47
CA ASN A 525 6.98 -1.45 14.16
C ASN A 525 8.29 -1.38 13.35
N ASP A 526 8.74 -2.52 12.81
CA ASP A 526 9.82 -2.64 11.83
C ASP A 526 9.33 -3.55 10.68
N GLN A 527 8.95 -2.90 9.58
CA GLN A 527 8.21 -3.53 8.49
C GLN A 527 8.92 -3.24 7.16
N GLY A 528 9.27 -4.29 6.42
CA GLY A 528 9.91 -4.20 5.11
C GLY A 528 8.94 -4.02 3.95
N GLN A 529 7.62 -4.19 4.17
CA GLN A 529 6.60 -4.10 3.12
C GLN A 529 6.34 -2.66 2.69
N THR A 530 5.99 -2.47 1.41
CA THR A 530 5.64 -1.16 0.85
C THR A 530 4.19 -0.73 1.16
N SER A 531 3.35 -1.63 1.66
CA SER A 531 1.96 -1.31 2.00
C SER A 531 1.86 -0.46 3.27
N THR A 532 1.07 0.61 3.24
CA THR A 532 0.79 1.50 4.38
C THR A 532 -0.21 0.93 5.39
N LEU A 533 -0.42 -0.40 5.38
CA LEU A 533 -1.67 -1.03 5.79
C LEU A 533 -1.49 -1.84 7.08
N ASP A 534 -2.14 -1.43 8.17
CA ASP A 534 -2.01 -2.12 9.45
C ASP A 534 -2.74 -3.48 9.44
N TRP A 535 -1.98 -4.57 9.46
CA TRP A 535 -2.46 -5.96 9.38
C TRP A 535 -2.67 -6.63 10.75
N ALA A 536 -2.23 -6.01 11.85
CA ALA A 536 -2.47 -6.48 13.21
C ALA A 536 -2.72 -5.25 14.11
N PRO A 537 -3.92 -4.63 14.03
CA PRO A 537 -4.12 -3.29 14.54
C PRO A 537 -3.93 -3.19 16.06
N GLY A 538 -3.36 -2.07 16.51
CA GLY A 538 -2.98 -1.84 17.91
C GLY A 538 -1.71 -2.58 18.39
N GLN A 539 -1.06 -3.39 17.55
CA GLN A 539 0.07 -4.25 17.92
C GLN A 539 1.40 -3.77 17.32
N TYR A 540 2.53 -4.12 17.95
CA TYR A 540 3.87 -3.96 17.38
C TYR A 540 4.16 -5.09 16.40
N LYS A 541 4.92 -4.82 15.32
CA LYS A 541 4.99 -5.67 14.12
C LYS A 541 6.40 -5.78 13.57
N GLY A 542 6.87 -7.00 13.43
CA GLY A 542 7.97 -7.35 12.54
C GLY A 542 7.38 -7.86 11.23
N SER A 543 7.76 -7.29 10.09
CA SER A 543 7.44 -7.90 8.78
C SER A 543 8.56 -7.80 7.76
N CYS A 544 8.67 -8.86 6.97
CA CYS A 544 9.55 -8.99 5.83
C CYS A 544 8.99 -8.23 4.62
N GLY A 545 9.84 -7.77 3.72
CA GLY A 545 9.44 -7.05 2.52
C GLY A 545 8.68 -7.88 1.52
N ASP A 546 8.12 -7.22 0.50
CA ASP A 546 7.17 -7.83 -0.45
C ASP A 546 7.77 -8.94 -1.35
N ASN A 547 9.09 -9.16 -1.27
CA ASN A 547 9.82 -10.27 -1.90
C ASN A 547 10.73 -11.00 -0.89
N GLU A 548 10.37 -10.99 0.40
CA GLU A 548 11.07 -11.68 1.50
C GLU A 548 10.12 -12.64 2.24
N VAL A 549 10.65 -13.67 2.87
CA VAL A 549 9.94 -14.56 3.81
C VAL A 549 10.67 -14.64 5.15
N ALA A 550 9.94 -14.89 6.22
CA ALA A 550 10.57 -15.12 7.52
C ALA A 550 11.24 -16.50 7.55
N VAL A 551 12.49 -16.53 8.01
CA VAL A 551 13.31 -17.75 8.16
C VAL A 551 13.79 -17.97 9.60
N GLY A 552 13.58 -17.01 10.49
CA GLY A 552 13.83 -17.18 11.93
C GLY A 552 13.13 -16.13 12.79
N VAL A 553 13.06 -16.40 14.10
CA VAL A 553 12.49 -15.51 15.13
C VAL A 553 13.41 -15.56 16.36
N SER A 554 13.64 -14.42 17.00
CA SER A 554 14.36 -14.33 18.27
C SER A 554 13.45 -13.98 19.44
N PHE A 555 13.83 -14.41 20.64
CA PHE A 555 12.98 -14.40 21.84
C PHE A 555 13.75 -13.93 23.09
N SER A 556 13.08 -13.14 23.92
CA SER A 556 13.58 -12.63 25.20
C SER A 556 13.90 -13.78 26.16
N PRO A 557 15.11 -13.82 26.76
CA PRO A 557 15.49 -14.87 27.70
C PRO A 557 14.84 -14.70 29.10
N ARG A 558 13.97 -13.71 29.30
CA ARG A 558 13.27 -13.45 30.59
C ARG A 558 11.86 -14.02 30.63
N ASP A 559 11.17 -14.00 29.50
CA ASP A 559 9.71 -14.18 29.40
C ASP A 559 9.27 -14.86 28.08
N TYR A 560 10.22 -15.19 27.20
CA TYR A 560 9.98 -15.80 25.89
C TYR A 560 9.10 -14.97 24.93
N SER A 561 8.98 -13.66 25.17
CA SER A 561 8.40 -12.71 24.19
C SER A 561 9.21 -12.66 22.89
N PRO A 562 8.58 -12.60 21.70
CA PRO A 562 9.30 -12.33 20.45
C PRO A 562 9.96 -10.95 20.45
N HIS A 563 11.18 -10.87 19.91
CA HIS A 563 11.96 -9.64 19.81
C HIS A 563 12.23 -9.22 18.37
N ALA A 564 12.73 -10.15 17.53
CA ALA A 564 13.09 -9.83 16.16
C ALA A 564 12.78 -10.96 15.16
N LEU A 565 12.50 -10.56 13.92
CA LEU A 565 12.17 -11.44 12.79
C LEU A 565 13.37 -11.45 11.82
N LEU A 566 13.87 -12.63 11.44
CA LEU A 566 14.90 -12.77 10.43
C LEU A 566 14.24 -13.04 9.07
N CYS A 567 14.37 -12.08 8.15
CA CYS A 567 13.78 -12.09 6.82
C CYS A 567 14.83 -12.44 5.75
N SER A 568 14.45 -13.25 4.77
CA SER A 568 15.31 -13.71 3.68
C SER A 568 14.59 -13.53 2.34
N PRO A 569 15.25 -13.07 1.25
CA PRO A 569 14.63 -12.95 -0.06
C PRO A 569 13.97 -14.26 -0.51
N SER A 570 12.73 -14.20 -0.96
CA SER A 570 11.86 -15.37 -1.06
C SER A 570 12.06 -16.19 -2.33
N LEU A 571 12.12 -15.55 -3.51
CA LEU A 571 12.34 -16.20 -4.81
C LEU A 571 12.81 -15.25 -5.91
N LYS A 572 13.17 -15.84 -7.06
CA LYS A 572 13.67 -15.17 -8.26
C LYS A 572 12.63 -14.27 -8.94
N ARG A 573 12.46 -13.05 -8.42
CA ARG A 573 11.91 -11.93 -9.20
C ARG A 573 12.72 -10.64 -9.08
N SER A 574 13.71 -10.52 -9.96
CA SER A 574 14.07 -9.23 -10.57
C SER A 574 14.53 -8.09 -9.64
N LEU A 575 15.22 -8.38 -8.53
CA LEU A 575 16.39 -7.56 -8.20
C LEU A 575 17.47 -7.87 -9.24
N ILE A 576 17.37 -7.19 -10.39
CA ILE A 576 18.42 -7.23 -11.40
C ILE A 576 19.60 -6.45 -10.83
N GLY A 577 20.54 -7.18 -10.23
CA GLY A 577 21.93 -6.72 -10.18
C GLY A 577 22.53 -6.24 -8.87
N ALA A 578 21.78 -6.09 -7.77
CA ALA A 578 22.36 -5.52 -6.54
C ALA A 578 23.56 -6.37 -6.04
N ALA A 579 24.75 -5.79 -6.08
CA ALA A 579 26.03 -6.38 -5.72
C ALA A 579 26.72 -5.49 -4.70
N VAL A 580 26.80 -5.95 -3.45
CA VAL A 580 27.37 -5.19 -2.33
C VAL A 580 28.90 -5.32 -2.34
N PHE A 581 29.59 -4.19 -2.18
CA PHE A 581 31.06 -4.12 -2.04
C PHE A 581 31.51 -3.46 -0.74
N ARG A 582 30.61 -3.26 0.23
CA ARG A 582 30.95 -2.85 1.59
C ARG A 582 31.07 -4.05 2.50
N ASP A 583 32.29 -4.31 2.96
CA ASP A 583 32.65 -5.36 3.94
C ASP A 583 32.35 -6.79 3.44
N ALA A 584 32.18 -6.95 2.13
CA ALA A 584 31.88 -8.19 1.42
C ALA A 584 32.28 -8.08 -0.06
N SER A 585 32.50 -9.22 -0.73
CA SER A 585 32.66 -9.28 -2.19
C SER A 585 31.49 -10.00 -2.86
N SER A 586 30.77 -9.29 -3.73
CA SER A 586 29.67 -9.79 -4.55
C SER A 586 30.10 -9.97 -6.00
N LEU A 587 30.63 -11.15 -6.34
CA LEU A 587 31.08 -11.51 -7.69
C LEU A 587 30.02 -12.37 -8.40
N ARG A 588 29.25 -11.78 -9.33
CA ARG A 588 28.21 -12.47 -10.13
C ARG A 588 28.79 -13.18 -11.37
N GLY A 589 30.11 -13.13 -11.59
CA GLY A 589 30.81 -13.61 -12.78
C GLY A 589 32.03 -14.49 -12.50
N SER A 590 33.04 -14.43 -13.37
CA SER A 590 34.27 -15.24 -13.31
C SER A 590 34.94 -15.23 -11.92
N GLN A 591 35.21 -16.42 -11.36
CA GLN A 591 35.67 -16.64 -9.97
C GLN A 591 37.11 -16.16 -9.66
N THR A 592 37.73 -15.36 -10.53
CA THR A 592 39.05 -14.78 -10.32
C THR A 592 38.96 -13.53 -9.45
N ASP A 593 39.66 -13.52 -8.32
CA ASP A 593 39.92 -12.28 -7.59
C ASP A 593 40.76 -11.34 -8.48
N TRP A 594 40.11 -10.30 -9.00
CA TRP A 594 40.68 -9.33 -9.92
C TRP A 594 41.27 -8.09 -9.23
N ASP A 595 41.12 -7.99 -7.90
CA ASP A 595 41.69 -6.95 -7.06
C ASP A 595 41.98 -7.51 -5.65
N PRO A 596 43.12 -8.21 -5.48
CA PRO A 596 43.37 -9.02 -4.28
C PRO A 596 43.46 -8.19 -2.99
N ASN A 597 42.79 -8.67 -1.94
CA ASN A 597 42.62 -8.04 -0.62
C ASN A 597 41.62 -6.86 -0.56
N TYR A 598 40.96 -6.51 -1.65
CA TYR A 598 39.92 -5.47 -1.70
C TYR A 598 38.50 -6.08 -1.72
N ASP A 599 37.51 -5.38 -1.18
CA ASP A 599 36.09 -5.76 -1.34
C ASP A 599 35.62 -5.39 -2.76
N LYS A 600 34.85 -6.26 -3.42
CA LYS A 600 34.54 -6.16 -4.86
C LYS A 600 33.07 -6.38 -5.18
N ALA A 601 32.48 -5.54 -6.01
CA ALA A 601 31.23 -5.85 -6.72
C ALA A 601 31.54 -6.08 -8.20
N ALA A 602 31.06 -7.18 -8.78
CA ALA A 602 31.20 -7.45 -10.21
C ALA A 602 29.96 -8.17 -10.76
N CYS A 603 29.59 -7.81 -11.98
CA CYS A 603 28.41 -8.30 -12.67
C CYS A 603 28.66 -9.63 -13.40
N ALA A 604 27.58 -10.30 -13.80
CA ALA A 604 27.65 -11.51 -14.61
C ALA A 604 28.03 -11.21 -16.07
N THR A 605 28.41 -12.24 -16.82
CA THR A 605 28.42 -12.16 -18.29
C THR A 605 27.00 -11.89 -18.78
N GLY A 606 26.82 -10.87 -19.62
CA GLY A 606 25.50 -10.36 -20.02
C GLY A 606 25.00 -9.16 -19.22
N GLU A 607 25.61 -8.87 -18.06
CA GLU A 607 25.27 -7.73 -17.21
C GLU A 607 26.34 -6.62 -17.27
N ALA A 608 25.95 -5.40 -16.87
CA ALA A 608 26.83 -4.24 -16.71
C ALA A 608 26.46 -3.44 -15.45
N ILE A 609 27.40 -2.72 -14.84
CA ILE A 609 27.06 -1.76 -13.79
C ILE A 609 26.24 -0.62 -14.44
N THR A 610 25.05 -0.37 -13.91
CA THR A 610 24.13 0.70 -14.30
C THR A 610 23.90 1.72 -13.18
N GLY A 611 24.34 1.43 -11.95
CA GLY A 611 24.29 2.35 -10.83
C GLY A 611 25.30 2.04 -9.73
N LEU A 612 25.65 3.04 -8.93
CA LEU A 612 26.50 2.94 -7.74
C LEU A 612 25.87 3.74 -6.59
N SER A 613 26.06 3.28 -5.35
CA SER A 613 25.56 3.96 -4.15
C SER A 613 26.66 4.31 -3.15
N VAL A 614 26.42 5.37 -2.37
CA VAL A 614 27.23 5.77 -1.21
C VAL A 614 26.38 5.95 0.06
N SER A 615 27.01 5.68 1.20
CA SER A 615 26.39 5.87 2.52
C SER A 615 26.06 7.34 2.81
N GLN A 616 24.89 7.63 3.39
CA GLN A 616 24.50 8.99 3.80
C GLN A 616 25.36 9.57 4.95
N SER A 617 26.12 8.75 5.68
CA SER A 617 26.90 9.19 6.85
C SER A 617 28.39 9.38 6.57
N ASP A 618 29.00 8.50 5.78
CA ASP A 618 30.45 8.51 5.49
C ASP A 618 30.78 8.75 4.02
N HIS A 619 29.77 8.73 3.14
CA HIS A 619 29.85 8.82 1.68
C HIS A 619 30.85 7.84 1.03
N MET A 620 31.19 6.74 1.72
CA MET A 620 31.96 5.65 1.15
C MET A 620 31.02 4.71 0.36
N GLY A 621 31.62 3.88 -0.49
CA GLY A 621 30.90 2.90 -1.32
C GLY A 621 30.04 1.92 -0.52
N GLN A 622 29.02 1.39 -1.20
CA GLN A 622 28.06 0.42 -0.65
C GLN A 622 27.70 -0.66 -1.67
N THR A 623 26.94 -0.30 -2.70
CA THR A 623 26.30 -1.24 -3.62
C THR A 623 26.48 -0.79 -5.07
N ALA A 624 26.73 -1.74 -5.96
CA ALA A 624 26.60 -1.58 -7.40
C ALA A 624 25.31 -2.24 -7.89
N LEU A 625 24.68 -1.67 -8.91
CA LEU A 625 23.53 -2.26 -9.61
C LEU A 625 24.00 -2.84 -10.94
N CYS A 626 23.89 -4.16 -11.13
CA CYS A 626 24.32 -4.92 -12.31
C CYS A 626 23.13 -5.36 -13.20
N GLU A 627 22.74 -4.58 -14.21
CA GLU A 627 21.60 -4.94 -15.07
C GLU A 627 22.00 -5.63 -16.37
N GLU A 628 21.18 -6.59 -16.80
CA GLU A 628 21.10 -7.01 -18.20
C GLU A 628 20.55 -5.84 -19.03
N VAL A 629 21.37 -5.29 -19.94
CA VAL A 629 20.91 -4.27 -20.90
C VAL A 629 20.72 -4.94 -22.25
N SER A 630 19.48 -4.92 -22.76
CA SER A 630 18.89 -5.81 -23.78
C SER A 630 19.59 -5.84 -25.16
N THR A 631 20.83 -6.30 -25.17
CA THR A 631 21.74 -6.32 -26.32
C THR A 631 22.70 -7.49 -26.15
N THR A 632 22.98 -8.24 -27.22
CA THR A 632 23.89 -9.40 -27.24
C THR A 632 25.38 -9.00 -27.20
N ALA A 633 25.67 -7.96 -26.43
CA ALA A 633 26.88 -7.13 -26.53
C ALA A 633 27.74 -7.15 -25.26
N LEU A 634 27.17 -7.43 -24.09
CA LEU A 634 27.88 -7.37 -22.80
C LEU A 634 28.66 -8.68 -22.55
N THR A 635 29.85 -8.80 -23.16
CA THR A 635 30.57 -10.08 -23.26
C THR A 635 31.18 -10.59 -21.95
N GLY A 636 31.24 -9.78 -20.89
CA GLY A 636 31.97 -10.08 -19.65
C GLY A 636 33.51 -10.21 -19.80
N ALA A 637 34.05 -10.09 -21.02
CA ALA A 637 35.47 -10.26 -21.28
C ALA A 637 36.28 -9.05 -20.80
N VAL A 638 36.95 -9.18 -19.65
CA VAL A 638 37.75 -8.13 -19.03
C VAL A 638 38.83 -7.59 -19.97
N ARG A 639 38.93 -6.27 -20.08
CA ARG A 639 39.88 -5.53 -20.92
C ARG A 639 40.95 -4.81 -20.11
N ALA A 640 40.60 -4.26 -18.96
CA ALA A 640 41.54 -3.67 -18.00
C ALA A 640 40.92 -3.54 -16.61
N THR A 641 41.79 -3.42 -15.60
CA THR A 641 41.44 -2.87 -14.28
C THR A 641 42.13 -1.51 -14.11
N LEU A 642 41.39 -0.52 -13.65
CA LEU A 642 41.82 0.87 -13.47
C LEU A 642 41.94 1.19 -11.99
N PHE A 643 43.15 1.05 -11.44
CA PHE A 643 43.45 1.26 -10.02
C PHE A 643 43.70 2.74 -9.69
N ILE A 644 43.37 3.13 -8.46
CA ILE A 644 43.57 4.46 -7.88
C ILE A 644 45.05 4.87 -7.87
N THR A 645 45.32 6.14 -8.19
CA THR A 645 46.66 6.76 -8.34
C THR A 645 46.56 8.28 -8.10
N ASP A 646 47.62 9.06 -8.32
CA ASP A 646 47.55 10.53 -8.22
C ASP A 646 47.01 11.23 -9.50
N VAL A 647 46.62 10.47 -10.54
CA VAL A 647 46.19 11.00 -11.85
C VAL A 647 45.02 10.23 -12.45
N ASP A 648 44.34 10.83 -13.43
CA ASP A 648 43.24 10.23 -14.18
C ASP A 648 43.63 8.95 -14.94
N ARG A 649 42.70 8.00 -14.98
CA ARG A 649 42.82 6.68 -15.62
C ARG A 649 41.74 6.50 -16.69
N ARG A 650 41.79 7.35 -17.73
CA ARG A 650 40.88 7.32 -18.88
C ARG A 650 41.44 6.44 -20.01
N ARG A 651 40.66 5.47 -20.48
CA ARG A 651 40.96 4.66 -21.68
C ARG A 651 40.21 5.13 -22.92
N ALA A 652 39.05 5.75 -22.77
CA ALA A 652 38.46 6.62 -23.78
C ALA A 652 39.30 7.90 -23.91
N GLN A 653 39.45 8.40 -25.14
CA GLN A 653 40.05 9.71 -25.41
C GLN A 653 38.93 10.74 -25.55
N ARG A 654 38.78 11.63 -24.58
CA ARG A 654 37.87 12.79 -24.63
C ARG A 654 38.66 14.08 -24.43
N GLU A 655 38.23 15.15 -25.10
CA GLU A 655 38.84 16.47 -24.96
C GLU A 655 38.41 17.21 -23.68
N ASN A 656 37.24 16.84 -23.11
CA ASN A 656 36.64 17.51 -21.95
C ASN A 656 36.79 16.72 -20.65
N ASP A 657 36.99 17.45 -19.55
CA ASP A 657 36.88 16.91 -18.21
C ASP A 657 35.41 16.87 -17.75
N TRP A 658 34.90 15.69 -17.40
CA TRP A 658 33.50 15.46 -17.04
C TRP A 658 33.24 15.43 -15.53
N SER A 659 34.28 15.46 -14.69
CA SER A 659 34.16 15.55 -13.22
C SER A 659 35.27 16.44 -12.63
N PRO A 660 35.33 17.74 -12.95
CA PRO A 660 36.48 18.59 -12.61
C PRO A 660 36.81 18.62 -11.12
N GLY A 661 38.06 18.34 -10.79
CA GLY A 661 38.56 18.28 -9.40
C GLY A 661 38.43 16.90 -8.73
N TYR A 662 37.85 15.91 -9.42
CA TYR A 662 37.76 14.52 -8.98
C TYR A 662 38.62 13.64 -9.89
N GLN A 663 39.15 12.54 -9.34
CA GLN A 663 39.88 11.56 -10.14
C GLN A 663 38.90 10.71 -10.94
N ILE A 664 39.18 10.51 -12.23
CA ILE A 664 38.32 9.79 -13.15
C ILE A 664 38.93 8.45 -13.58
N PHE A 665 38.09 7.42 -13.54
CA PHE A 665 38.32 6.09 -14.08
C PHE A 665 37.33 5.89 -15.23
N GLU A 666 37.81 5.73 -16.47
CA GLU A 666 36.93 5.63 -17.64
C GLU A 666 37.39 4.50 -18.57
N CYS A 667 36.46 3.63 -18.96
CA CYS A 667 36.72 2.50 -19.84
C CYS A 667 36.98 2.93 -21.30
N GLY A 668 37.37 1.98 -22.14
CA GLY A 668 37.69 2.24 -23.55
C GLY A 668 36.47 2.50 -24.45
N MET A 669 36.74 2.72 -25.73
CA MET A 669 35.72 2.64 -26.79
C MET A 669 35.14 1.22 -26.84
N ASP A 670 33.82 1.09 -26.94
CA ASP A 670 33.11 -0.20 -26.96
C ASP A 670 33.40 -1.06 -25.71
N GLU A 671 33.52 -0.41 -24.55
CA GLU A 671 33.70 -1.05 -23.23
C GLU A 671 32.74 -0.46 -22.19
N TYR A 672 32.53 -1.21 -21.10
CA TYR A 672 31.65 -0.83 -19.99
C TYR A 672 32.26 -1.24 -18.64
N VAL A 673 31.76 -0.64 -17.55
CA VAL A 673 32.16 -1.02 -16.19
C VAL A 673 31.47 -2.32 -15.79
N SER A 674 32.26 -3.40 -15.65
CA SER A 674 31.80 -4.72 -15.20
C SER A 674 31.96 -4.93 -13.70
N GLY A 675 32.75 -4.10 -13.02
CA GLY A 675 32.97 -4.20 -11.58
C GLY A 675 33.64 -2.98 -10.95
N VAL A 676 33.54 -2.87 -9.64
CA VAL A 676 34.17 -1.85 -8.78
C VAL A 676 34.69 -2.47 -7.49
N SER A 677 35.67 -1.83 -6.85
CA SER A 677 36.26 -2.31 -5.60
C SER A 677 36.55 -1.19 -4.59
N GLN A 678 36.75 -1.58 -3.33
CA GLN A 678 37.19 -0.69 -2.26
C GLN A 678 38.11 -1.41 -1.25
N SER A 679 38.86 -0.64 -0.46
CA SER A 679 39.66 -1.16 0.65
C SER A 679 38.78 -1.78 1.74
N GLY A 680 39.28 -2.76 2.47
CA GLY A 680 38.56 -3.34 3.60
C GLY A 680 38.29 -2.34 4.75
N PRO A 681 37.57 -2.76 5.80
CA PRO A 681 37.18 -1.90 6.93
C PRO A 681 38.33 -1.16 7.62
N GLN A 682 39.52 -1.78 7.67
CA GLN A 682 40.70 -1.25 8.36
C GLN A 682 41.31 -0.01 7.67
N GLU A 683 41.07 0.17 6.38
CA GLU A 683 41.59 1.31 5.58
C GLU A 683 40.49 2.35 5.26
N ASN A 684 39.36 2.28 5.98
CA ASN A 684 38.22 3.18 5.86
C ASN A 684 37.51 3.15 4.48
N ARG A 685 37.34 1.95 3.90
CA ARG A 685 36.39 1.68 2.80
C ARG A 685 36.60 2.55 1.55
N LYS A 686 37.84 2.89 1.23
CA LYS A 686 38.18 3.77 0.10
C LYS A 686 38.02 3.04 -1.21
N PHE A 687 37.29 3.64 -2.15
CA PHE A 687 37.18 3.14 -3.51
C PHE A 687 38.57 2.96 -4.14
N HIS A 688 38.84 1.79 -4.74
CA HIS A 688 40.18 1.37 -5.13
C HIS A 688 40.32 1.16 -6.64
N ALA A 689 39.39 0.48 -7.31
CA ALA A 689 39.49 0.24 -8.75
C ALA A 689 38.15 0.11 -9.48
N VAL A 690 38.22 0.29 -10.80
CA VAL A 690 37.16 -0.01 -11.78
C VAL A 690 37.62 -1.12 -12.71
N GLN A 691 36.80 -2.17 -12.88
CA GLN A 691 37.01 -3.19 -13.91
C GLN A 691 36.22 -2.84 -15.17
N CYS A 692 36.90 -2.86 -16.32
CA CYS A 692 36.31 -2.64 -17.64
C CYS A 692 36.23 -3.94 -18.43
N ALA A 693 35.07 -4.24 -19.01
CA ALA A 693 34.84 -5.39 -19.91
C ALA A 693 34.44 -4.94 -21.32
N ALA A 694 34.63 -5.84 -22.28
CA ALA A 694 34.31 -5.58 -23.69
C ALA A 694 32.80 -5.58 -23.94
N GLY A 695 32.30 -4.46 -24.44
CA GLY A 695 30.99 -4.33 -25.04
C GLY A 695 30.98 -4.79 -26.50
N GLY A 696 29.80 -4.73 -27.11
CA GLY A 696 29.59 -4.92 -28.54
C GLY A 696 29.73 -3.61 -29.32
N PRO A 697 29.87 -3.66 -30.66
CA PRO A 697 30.11 -2.48 -31.48
C PRO A 697 28.91 -1.53 -31.44
N GLY A 698 29.07 -0.36 -30.81
CA GLY A 698 27.97 0.57 -30.55
C GLY A 698 28.02 1.22 -29.17
N LEU A 699 28.76 0.65 -28.22
CA LEU A 699 29.06 1.26 -26.92
C LEU A 699 30.13 2.35 -27.04
N LYS A 700 29.83 3.35 -27.88
CA LYS A 700 30.64 4.57 -27.96
C LYS A 700 30.43 5.38 -26.67
N PRO A 701 31.50 5.85 -26.01
CA PRO A 701 31.43 6.92 -25.02
C PRO A 701 31.07 8.22 -25.77
N SER A 702 29.79 8.38 -26.09
CA SER A 702 29.29 9.39 -27.02
C SER A 702 29.30 10.80 -26.40
N ASP A 703 29.12 11.81 -27.25
CA ASP A 703 28.86 13.20 -26.86
C ASP A 703 27.49 13.37 -26.15
N LEU A 704 26.71 12.28 -26.03
CA LEU A 704 25.44 12.20 -25.30
C LEU A 704 25.59 11.49 -23.94
N ALA A 705 26.82 11.12 -23.54
CA ALA A 705 27.06 10.48 -22.25
C ALA A 705 26.70 11.43 -21.09
N THR A 706 25.92 10.93 -20.14
CA THR A 706 25.35 11.76 -19.06
C THR A 706 26.04 11.47 -17.72
N VAL A 707 26.48 12.53 -17.04
CA VAL A 707 27.04 12.44 -15.68
C VAL A 707 25.90 12.40 -14.66
N ARG A 708 26.01 11.53 -13.65
CA ARG A 708 25.13 11.49 -12.47
C ARG A 708 25.98 11.72 -11.22
N VAL A 709 25.90 12.90 -10.63
CA VAL A 709 26.57 13.25 -9.36
C VAL A 709 25.71 12.80 -8.19
N PHE A 710 26.23 11.93 -7.32
CA PHE A 710 25.45 11.26 -6.28
C PHE A 710 26.08 11.25 -4.88
N GLU A 711 27.16 11.99 -4.64
CA GLU A 711 27.75 12.07 -3.28
C GLU A 711 26.73 12.58 -2.23
N ASN A 712 25.87 13.53 -2.63
CA ASN A 712 24.99 14.29 -1.74
C ASN A 712 23.48 14.13 -2.02
N GLY A 713 23.07 13.14 -2.83
CA GLY A 713 21.66 12.89 -3.16
C GLY A 713 21.47 11.84 -4.27
N ASP A 714 20.23 11.39 -4.48
CA ASP A 714 19.91 10.47 -5.58
C ASP A 714 19.92 11.21 -6.94
N ALA A 715 20.74 10.75 -7.87
CA ALA A 715 20.82 11.23 -9.25
C ALA A 715 20.58 10.06 -10.21
N ARG A 716 19.30 9.75 -10.44
CA ARG A 716 18.84 8.52 -11.08
C ARG A 716 18.18 8.78 -12.43
N GLY A 717 18.57 8.02 -13.46
CA GLY A 717 18.03 8.12 -14.82
C GLY A 717 16.69 7.39 -15.04
N LYS A 718 16.24 6.60 -14.05
CA LYS A 718 14.97 5.84 -14.06
C LYS A 718 14.49 5.57 -12.63
N THR A 719 13.22 5.21 -12.50
CA THR A 719 12.56 4.86 -11.22
C THR A 719 12.06 3.42 -11.16
N SER A 720 12.08 2.69 -12.29
CA SER A 720 11.56 1.32 -12.43
C SER A 720 12.34 0.26 -11.64
N THR A 721 13.51 0.59 -11.11
CA THR A 721 14.39 -0.25 -10.30
C THR A 721 14.11 -0.16 -8.79
N GLY A 722 13.13 0.65 -8.37
CA GLY A 722 12.72 0.75 -6.95
C GLY A 722 13.80 1.33 -6.04
N GLU A 723 13.83 0.91 -4.77
CA GLU A 723 14.85 1.33 -3.79
C GLU A 723 15.92 0.24 -3.62
N TRP A 724 16.80 0.09 -4.62
CA TRP A 724 17.83 -0.96 -4.67
C TRP A 724 19.01 -0.75 -3.69
N ALA A 725 19.06 0.39 -2.99
CA ALA A 725 20.11 0.74 -2.03
C ALA A 725 19.52 1.60 -0.87
N PHE A 726 18.76 0.95 0.01
CA PHE A 726 17.98 1.60 1.07
C PHE A 726 18.79 2.57 1.94
N ARG A 727 18.32 3.82 2.05
CA ARG A 727 18.94 4.93 2.82
C ARG A 727 20.38 5.25 2.37
N GLN A 728 20.64 5.16 1.08
CA GLN A 728 21.91 5.52 0.44
C GLN A 728 21.65 6.49 -0.71
N HIS A 729 22.62 7.34 -1.02
CA HIS A 729 22.57 8.18 -2.22
C HIS A 729 23.00 7.37 -3.45
N LYS A 730 22.26 7.48 -4.55
CA LYS A 730 22.38 6.60 -5.73
C LYS A 730 22.63 7.37 -7.00
N GLY A 731 23.74 7.06 -7.69
CA GLY A 731 23.90 7.37 -9.09
C GLY A 731 23.30 6.23 -9.91
N GLU A 732 22.41 6.51 -10.86
CA GLU A 732 21.83 5.48 -11.72
C GLU A 732 21.64 5.99 -13.16
N CYS A 733 21.94 5.13 -14.13
CA CYS A 733 21.76 5.40 -15.54
C CYS A 733 20.30 5.19 -15.99
N ALA A 734 19.92 5.71 -17.17
CA ALA A 734 18.57 5.57 -17.69
C ALA A 734 18.31 4.17 -18.30
N ASN A 735 17.08 3.91 -18.75
CA ASN A 735 16.74 2.68 -19.46
C ASN A 735 17.55 2.57 -20.78
N GLY A 736 18.35 1.51 -20.91
CA GLY A 736 19.25 1.30 -22.05
C GLY A 736 20.66 1.87 -21.90
N GLU A 737 21.00 2.43 -20.73
CA GLU A 737 22.32 2.99 -20.44
C GLU A 737 23.14 2.09 -19.48
N VAL A 738 24.45 2.12 -19.65
CA VAL A 738 25.44 1.47 -18.75
C VAL A 738 26.46 2.49 -18.24
N VAL A 739 27.07 2.21 -17.09
CA VAL A 739 28.22 2.97 -16.59
C VAL A 739 29.45 2.65 -17.45
N VAL A 740 30.08 3.70 -17.98
CA VAL A 740 31.35 3.64 -18.73
C VAL A 740 32.50 4.33 -17.99
N GLY A 741 32.22 5.03 -16.89
CA GLY A 741 33.23 5.61 -16.01
C GLY A 741 32.71 6.02 -14.64
N VAL A 742 33.62 6.17 -13.68
CA VAL A 742 33.37 6.55 -12.29
C VAL A 742 34.37 7.63 -11.89
N SER A 743 33.92 8.65 -11.15
CA SER A 743 34.79 9.68 -10.56
C SER A 743 34.79 9.62 -9.04
N VAL A 744 35.93 9.87 -8.42
CA VAL A 744 36.23 9.63 -7.00
C VAL A 744 36.97 10.84 -6.41
N ALA A 745 36.62 11.23 -5.18
CA ALA A 745 37.31 12.30 -4.45
C ALA A 745 38.67 11.81 -3.91
N SER A 746 39.60 12.73 -3.65
CA SER A 746 40.98 12.43 -3.18
C SER A 746 41.07 11.70 -1.82
N ASN A 747 39.96 11.56 -1.10
CA ASN A 747 39.85 10.77 0.13
C ASN A 747 39.35 9.32 -0.10
N GLY A 748 38.97 8.95 -1.33
CA GLY A 748 38.47 7.63 -1.72
C GLY A 748 36.94 7.50 -1.80
N ARG A 749 36.18 8.60 -1.79
CA ARG A 749 34.70 8.60 -1.92
C ARG A 749 34.24 8.61 -3.38
N PRO A 750 33.31 7.73 -3.80
CA PRO A 750 32.63 7.87 -5.09
C PRO A 750 31.83 9.18 -5.16
N HIS A 751 31.96 9.92 -6.27
CA HIS A 751 31.31 11.21 -6.47
C HIS A 751 30.23 11.17 -7.56
N ALA A 752 30.57 10.62 -8.73
CA ALA A 752 29.70 10.61 -9.90
C ALA A 752 29.98 9.41 -10.82
N ILE A 753 28.95 8.94 -11.51
CA ILE A 753 29.07 7.96 -12.61
C ILE A 753 28.83 8.63 -13.96
N LEU A 754 29.41 8.06 -15.02
CA LEU A 754 29.22 8.46 -16.40
C LEU A 754 28.45 7.37 -17.15
N CYS A 755 27.25 7.69 -17.60
CA CYS A 755 26.32 6.79 -18.29
C CYS A 755 26.40 6.97 -19.81
N SER A 756 26.39 5.88 -20.58
CA SER A 756 26.26 5.93 -22.05
C SER A 756 25.26 4.87 -22.56
N GLN A 757 24.56 5.19 -23.65
CA GLN A 757 23.58 4.30 -24.29
C GLN A 757 24.27 3.29 -25.21
N ASN A 758 23.75 2.06 -25.27
CA ASN A 758 24.06 1.16 -26.39
C ASN A 758 23.12 1.49 -27.56
N LEU A 759 23.67 1.86 -28.72
CA LEU A 759 22.92 2.50 -29.82
C LEU A 759 22.15 1.53 -30.75
N GLN A 760 21.32 0.63 -30.20
CA GLN A 760 20.21 -0.02 -30.93
C GLN A 760 18.91 -0.06 -30.09
N ARG A 761 17.75 -0.17 -30.76
CA ARG A 761 16.44 0.33 -30.29
C ARG A 761 15.56 -0.68 -29.52
N PRO A 762 14.66 -0.21 -28.63
CA PRO A 762 13.63 -1.03 -27.96
C PRO A 762 12.39 -1.35 -28.84
N PRO A 763 11.56 -2.35 -28.48
CA PRO A 763 10.50 -2.93 -29.32
C PRO A 763 9.06 -2.44 -29.01
N VAL A 764 8.07 -2.94 -29.78
CA VAL A 764 6.62 -2.70 -29.64
C VAL A 764 5.87 -4.04 -29.52
N ASN A 765 4.85 -4.12 -28.66
CA ASN A 765 4.03 -5.32 -28.48
C ASN A 765 2.86 -5.39 -29.48
N SER A 766 2.71 -6.53 -30.16
CA SER A 766 1.53 -6.89 -30.96
C SER A 766 1.17 -8.36 -30.74
N LEU A 767 -0.12 -8.70 -30.69
CA LEU A 767 -0.59 -10.05 -30.39
C LEU A 767 -1.37 -10.65 -31.56
N LEU A 768 -0.88 -11.77 -32.09
CA LEU A 768 -1.50 -12.59 -33.13
C LEU A 768 -2.65 -13.42 -32.56
N GLY A 769 -3.75 -13.54 -33.32
CA GLY A 769 -4.95 -14.27 -32.90
C GLY A 769 -5.79 -13.53 -31.85
N GLN A 770 -5.55 -12.23 -31.64
CA GLN A 770 -6.26 -11.43 -30.64
C GLN A 770 -6.81 -10.12 -31.22
N LYS A 771 -7.99 -9.75 -30.71
CA LYS A 771 -8.77 -8.57 -31.05
C LYS A 771 -8.64 -7.53 -29.95
N PHE A 772 -8.34 -6.29 -30.32
CA PHE A 772 -8.30 -5.15 -29.41
C PHE A 772 -9.71 -4.58 -29.18
N MET A 773 -10.16 -4.64 -27.94
CA MET A 773 -11.47 -4.18 -27.48
C MET A 773 -11.32 -2.89 -26.67
N GLY A 774 -11.21 -1.76 -27.38
CA GLY A 774 -11.34 -0.42 -26.79
C GLY A 774 -12.80 0.00 -26.57
N SER A 775 -13.01 1.00 -25.71
CA SER A 775 -14.33 1.41 -25.21
C SER A 775 -15.21 2.17 -26.22
N GLY A 776 -14.63 2.70 -27.31
CA GLY A 776 -15.38 3.32 -28.41
C GLY A 776 -15.07 2.69 -29.76
N GLY A 777 -16.12 2.46 -30.56
CA GLY A 777 -16.01 2.12 -31.98
C GLY A 777 -15.83 3.39 -32.83
N LEU A 778 -14.74 3.47 -33.60
CA LEU A 778 -14.40 4.67 -34.37
C LEU A 778 -14.76 4.56 -35.84
N GLU A 779 -14.23 3.53 -36.49
CA GLU A 779 -14.20 3.39 -37.94
C GLU A 779 -13.87 1.93 -38.25
N GLU A 780 -14.58 1.37 -39.24
CA GLU A 780 -14.22 0.09 -39.85
C GLU A 780 -14.12 0.28 -41.36
N PHE A 781 -13.00 -0.13 -41.95
CA PHE A 781 -12.69 0.14 -43.36
C PHE A 781 -11.81 -0.96 -43.96
N GLN A 782 -11.82 -1.09 -45.29
CA GLN A 782 -10.96 -2.01 -46.03
C GLN A 782 -9.51 -1.48 -46.04
N GLY A 783 -8.58 -2.25 -45.49
CA GLY A 783 -7.16 -1.92 -45.42
C GLY A 783 -6.30 -3.14 -45.79
N GLU A 784 -5.25 -2.93 -46.57
CA GLU A 784 -4.47 -4.01 -47.17
C GLU A 784 -3.53 -4.74 -46.19
N SER A 785 -3.29 -4.18 -45.00
CA SER A 785 -2.44 -4.76 -43.95
C SER A 785 -2.74 -4.19 -42.56
N LEU A 786 -2.22 -4.86 -41.52
CA LEU A 786 -2.16 -4.33 -40.15
C LEU A 786 -1.51 -2.94 -40.09
N ASP A 787 -0.43 -2.72 -40.86
CA ASP A 787 0.23 -1.42 -40.94
C ASP A 787 -0.69 -0.33 -41.51
N ALA A 788 -1.58 -0.67 -42.45
CA ALA A 788 -2.59 0.28 -42.94
C ALA A 788 -3.56 0.69 -41.81
N CYS A 789 -3.95 -0.24 -40.95
CA CYS A 789 -4.76 0.04 -39.77
C CYS A 789 -4.02 0.90 -38.74
N ILE A 790 -2.76 0.56 -38.44
CA ILE A 790 -1.90 1.33 -37.53
C ILE A 790 -1.71 2.76 -38.06
N ASN A 791 -1.46 2.91 -39.36
CA ASN A 791 -1.32 4.22 -40.04
C ASN A 791 -2.62 5.02 -40.08
N ALA A 792 -3.79 4.38 -40.20
CA ALA A 792 -5.07 5.07 -40.12
C ALA A 792 -5.37 5.53 -38.68
N CYS A 793 -5.04 4.70 -37.68
CA CYS A 793 -5.20 5.02 -36.27
C CYS A 793 -4.32 6.21 -35.85
N SER A 794 -3.02 6.17 -36.15
CA SER A 794 -2.06 7.22 -35.80
C SER A 794 -2.29 8.56 -36.52
N ARG A 795 -3.19 8.60 -37.50
CA ARG A 795 -3.62 9.83 -38.20
C ARG A 795 -4.92 10.43 -37.64
N LYS A 796 -5.57 9.81 -36.64
CA LYS A 796 -6.73 10.40 -35.95
C LYS A 796 -6.25 11.37 -34.84
N PRO A 797 -6.88 12.53 -34.65
CA PRO A 797 -6.41 13.54 -33.69
C PRO A 797 -6.71 13.16 -32.23
N GLY A 798 -5.71 13.33 -31.36
CA GLY A 798 -5.85 13.16 -29.91
C GLY A 798 -6.14 11.71 -29.47
N THR A 799 -6.82 11.55 -28.34
CA THR A 799 -7.20 10.24 -27.76
C THR A 799 -8.24 9.46 -28.58
N GLN A 800 -8.58 9.93 -29.79
CA GLN A 800 -9.57 9.31 -30.65
C GLN A 800 -9.18 7.87 -31.00
N CYS A 801 -7.95 7.57 -31.43
CA CYS A 801 -7.54 6.19 -31.69
C CYS A 801 -6.34 5.79 -30.83
N THR A 802 -6.58 4.86 -29.90
CA THR A 802 -5.57 4.30 -28.99
C THR A 802 -5.02 2.97 -29.48
N GLY A 803 -5.78 2.27 -30.32
CA GLY A 803 -5.42 0.99 -30.90
C GLY A 803 -6.48 0.48 -31.87
N GLY A 804 -6.35 -0.77 -32.31
CA GLY A 804 -7.31 -1.38 -33.23
C GLY A 804 -7.02 -2.84 -33.49
N THR A 805 -7.87 -3.44 -34.34
CA THR A 805 -7.70 -4.81 -34.84
C THR A 805 -7.64 -4.80 -36.36
N TYR A 806 -6.78 -5.62 -36.95
CA TYR A 806 -6.83 -6.01 -38.35
C TYR A 806 -7.28 -7.46 -38.47
N ASN A 807 -8.17 -7.77 -39.43
CA ASN A 807 -8.42 -9.14 -39.86
C ASN A 807 -7.84 -9.36 -41.27
N ALA A 808 -6.84 -10.23 -41.39
CA ALA A 808 -6.14 -10.44 -42.66
C ALA A 808 -6.92 -11.28 -43.69
N THR A 809 -7.98 -12.00 -43.26
CA THR A 809 -8.87 -12.75 -44.17
C THR A 809 -9.90 -11.84 -44.83
N GLU A 810 -10.44 -10.88 -44.07
CA GLU A 810 -11.45 -9.93 -44.53
C GLU A 810 -10.84 -8.65 -45.14
N GLN A 811 -9.53 -8.44 -44.99
CA GLN A 811 -8.83 -7.17 -45.24
C GLN A 811 -9.50 -5.98 -44.50
N MET A 812 -9.99 -6.21 -43.28
CA MET A 812 -10.75 -5.21 -42.51
C MET A 812 -9.95 -4.65 -41.34
N CYS A 813 -9.76 -3.34 -41.35
CA CYS A 813 -9.31 -2.56 -40.20
C CYS A 813 -10.51 -2.18 -39.31
N ARG A 814 -10.35 -2.30 -37.99
CA ARG A 814 -11.36 -1.98 -36.98
C ARG A 814 -10.74 -1.16 -35.86
N LEU A 815 -10.88 0.16 -35.93
CA LEU A 815 -10.22 1.10 -35.02
C LEU A 815 -11.03 1.34 -33.74
N ARG A 816 -10.34 1.53 -32.61
CA ARG A 816 -10.97 1.69 -31.28
C ARG A 816 -10.27 2.75 -30.41
N SER A 817 -11.03 3.30 -29.47
CA SER A 817 -10.57 4.33 -28.52
C SER A 817 -10.48 3.82 -27.08
N GLY A 818 -9.85 4.61 -26.19
CA GLY A 818 -9.74 4.33 -24.76
C GLY A 818 -8.72 3.25 -24.39
N ALA A 819 -8.61 2.94 -23.10
CA ALA A 819 -7.79 1.82 -22.62
C ALA A 819 -8.48 0.49 -22.98
N GLY A 820 -7.99 -0.17 -24.02
CA GLY A 820 -8.57 -1.41 -24.52
C GLY A 820 -7.86 -2.67 -24.01
N ILE A 821 -8.61 -3.76 -23.89
CA ILE A 821 -8.10 -5.09 -23.56
C ILE A 821 -8.04 -5.96 -24.81
N PHE A 822 -7.07 -6.86 -24.88
CA PHE A 822 -7.01 -7.86 -25.94
C PHE A 822 -7.83 -9.10 -25.55
N GLN A 823 -8.57 -9.67 -26.50
CA GLN A 823 -9.37 -10.88 -26.34
C GLN A 823 -9.10 -11.86 -27.50
N PRO A 824 -9.30 -13.18 -27.34
CA PRO A 824 -9.20 -14.13 -28.43
C PRO A 824 -10.09 -13.74 -29.62
N GLY A 825 -9.51 -13.67 -30.81
CA GLY A 825 -10.17 -13.24 -32.04
C GLY A 825 -10.62 -14.39 -32.94
N ILE A 826 -11.10 -14.01 -34.13
CA ILE A 826 -11.25 -14.93 -35.27
C ILE A 826 -9.82 -15.31 -35.75
N PRO A 827 -9.58 -16.52 -36.31
CA PRO A 827 -8.34 -16.79 -37.01
C PRO A 827 -7.97 -15.66 -37.98
N ASN A 828 -6.72 -15.19 -37.87
CA ASN A 828 -6.13 -14.04 -38.56
C ASN A 828 -6.54 -12.63 -38.05
N ASP A 829 -7.11 -12.49 -36.85
CA ASP A 829 -7.16 -11.21 -36.12
C ASP A 829 -5.77 -10.83 -35.52
N GLN A 830 -5.43 -9.54 -35.54
CA GLN A 830 -4.20 -8.95 -34.98
C GLN A 830 -4.46 -7.59 -34.30
N GLY A 831 -3.98 -7.38 -33.07
CA GLY A 831 -4.21 -6.14 -32.29
C GLY A 831 -2.96 -5.28 -32.00
N PHE A 832 -3.14 -3.96 -31.80
CA PHE A 832 -2.06 -2.95 -31.64
C PHE A 832 -2.40 -1.71 -30.76
N MET A 833 -1.40 -0.94 -30.30
CA MET A 833 -1.50 0.37 -29.58
C MET A 833 -0.31 1.35 -29.88
N LEU A 834 -0.29 2.59 -29.34
CA LEU A 834 0.65 3.70 -29.69
C LEU A 834 1.17 4.57 -28.49
N GLN A 835 2.37 5.18 -28.58
CA GLN A 835 2.98 6.09 -27.56
C GLN A 835 4.02 7.12 -28.16
N VAL A 836 4.61 8.05 -27.37
CA VAL A 836 5.28 9.32 -27.84
C VAL A 836 6.73 9.53 -27.29
N ILE A 837 7.59 10.32 -27.98
CA ILE A 837 9.08 10.35 -27.79
C ILE A 837 9.74 11.77 -27.81
N SER A 838 10.69 12.01 -26.87
CA SER A 838 11.80 13.01 -26.83
C SER A 838 11.58 14.52 -26.57
N THR A 839 12.54 15.13 -25.85
CA THR A 839 12.70 16.57 -25.53
C THR A 839 14.21 16.92 -25.39
N ARG A 840 14.61 18.20 -25.42
CA ARG A 840 16.01 18.68 -25.29
C ARG A 840 16.11 20.02 -24.52
N THR A 841 16.94 20.11 -23.49
CA THR A 841 17.20 21.34 -22.69
C THR A 841 18.41 22.12 -23.19
N GLY A 842 18.37 23.45 -23.17
CA GLY A 842 19.38 24.38 -23.70
C GLY A 842 19.20 24.77 -25.18
N TRP A 843 18.05 24.43 -25.78
CA TRP A 843 17.82 24.55 -27.21
C TRP A 843 16.43 25.09 -27.52
N ALA A 844 16.35 25.94 -28.55
CA ALA A 844 15.11 26.35 -29.20
C ALA A 844 14.97 25.67 -30.57
N LEU A 845 13.77 25.76 -31.16
CA LEU A 845 13.54 25.40 -32.56
C LEU A 845 13.47 26.65 -33.44
N GLY A 846 14.39 26.76 -34.39
CA GLY A 846 14.41 27.80 -35.41
C GLY A 846 13.60 27.40 -36.65
N GLY A 847 12.76 28.32 -37.12
CA GLY A 847 11.93 28.21 -38.32
C GLY A 847 11.71 29.59 -38.96
N LEU A 848 11.19 29.65 -40.19
CA LEU A 848 11.14 30.89 -40.99
C LEU A 848 9.77 31.60 -41.02
N ASN A 849 8.74 31.05 -40.36
CA ASN A 849 7.37 31.60 -40.39
C ASN A 849 6.77 31.72 -38.97
N SER A 850 5.67 32.48 -38.89
CA SER A 850 5.13 33.08 -37.66
C SER A 850 4.87 32.12 -36.50
N GLU A 851 5.19 32.62 -35.30
CA GLU A 851 5.10 31.93 -34.03
C GLU A 851 3.68 32.04 -33.44
N GLU A 852 3.16 30.96 -32.84
CA GLU A 852 2.16 31.09 -31.77
C GLU A 852 2.90 30.96 -30.44
N GLU A 853 2.81 31.98 -29.60
CA GLU A 853 3.41 32.03 -28.27
C GLU A 853 2.32 32.01 -27.19
N TYR A 854 2.61 31.31 -26.09
CA TYR A 854 1.72 31.11 -24.95
C TYR A 854 2.46 31.43 -23.65
N ASP A 855 2.00 32.46 -22.93
CA ASP A 855 2.52 32.86 -21.63
C ASP A 855 1.97 31.99 -20.47
N ASP A 856 2.58 32.11 -19.29
CA ASP A 856 2.19 31.44 -18.04
C ASP A 856 2.06 29.91 -18.11
N VAL A 857 2.71 29.27 -19.09
CA VAL A 857 2.70 27.81 -19.22
C VAL A 857 3.54 27.21 -18.08
N PRO A 858 2.99 26.31 -17.24
CA PRO A 858 3.64 25.89 -16.01
C PRO A 858 4.90 25.04 -16.24
N ASP A 859 4.92 24.24 -17.31
CA ASP A 859 5.99 23.28 -17.60
C ASP A 859 6.01 22.83 -19.08
N LEU A 860 7.11 22.17 -19.45
CA LEU A 860 7.32 21.59 -20.78
C LEU A 860 6.28 20.53 -21.16
N GLY A 861 5.73 19.79 -20.20
CA GLY A 861 4.65 18.83 -20.43
C GLY A 861 3.40 19.54 -20.93
N ARG A 862 2.99 20.62 -20.27
CA ARG A 862 1.87 21.45 -20.71
C ARG A 862 2.14 22.15 -22.05
N CYS A 863 3.36 22.64 -22.30
CA CYS A 863 3.74 23.14 -23.63
C CYS A 863 3.64 22.04 -24.72
N THR A 864 4.01 20.81 -24.37
CA THR A 864 3.89 19.63 -25.24
C THR A 864 2.43 19.29 -25.52
N GLU A 865 1.53 19.41 -24.55
CA GLU A 865 0.08 19.25 -24.76
C GLU A 865 -0.49 20.35 -25.67
N ILE A 866 -0.11 21.61 -25.46
CA ILE A 866 -0.56 22.74 -26.29
C ILE A 866 -0.15 22.52 -27.75
N CYS A 867 1.10 22.09 -28.01
CA CYS A 867 1.54 21.70 -29.35
C CYS A 867 0.74 20.50 -29.90
N LYS A 868 0.57 19.41 -29.13
CA LYS A 868 -0.23 18.24 -29.56
C LYS A 868 -1.69 18.57 -29.87
N GLY A 869 -2.27 19.58 -29.20
CA GLY A 869 -3.63 20.08 -29.47
C GLY A 869 -3.74 20.94 -30.74
N LYS A 870 -2.62 21.42 -31.29
CA LYS A 870 -2.54 22.26 -32.49
C LYS A 870 -2.14 21.41 -33.68
N GLY A 871 -3.09 21.04 -34.54
CA GLY A 871 -2.90 20.10 -35.65
C GLY A 871 -1.87 20.49 -36.75
N ALA A 872 -1.23 21.65 -36.65
CA ALA A 872 -0.11 22.06 -37.50
C ALA A 872 1.24 22.08 -36.76
N CYS A 873 1.29 21.84 -35.45
CA CYS A 873 2.51 21.92 -34.64
C CYS A 873 3.37 20.66 -34.82
N LEU A 874 4.60 20.85 -35.31
CA LEU A 874 5.59 19.78 -35.48
C LEU A 874 6.63 19.74 -34.35
N GLY A 875 6.69 20.81 -33.55
CA GLY A 875 7.52 20.95 -32.36
C GLY A 875 7.26 22.29 -31.65
N ALA A 876 7.80 22.46 -30.44
CA ALA A 876 7.75 23.75 -29.74
C ALA A 876 9.01 23.95 -28.88
N THR A 877 9.20 25.18 -28.40
CA THR A 877 10.21 25.57 -27.39
C THR A 877 9.49 26.09 -26.14
N PHE A 878 9.83 25.59 -24.97
CA PHE A 878 9.36 26.08 -23.67
C PHE A 878 10.53 26.69 -22.89
N ASN A 879 10.41 27.91 -22.36
CA ASN A 879 11.42 28.46 -21.45
C ASN A 879 10.92 28.39 -20.01
N ALA A 880 11.70 27.71 -19.16
CA ALA A 880 11.32 27.41 -17.77
C ALA A 880 11.47 28.60 -16.79
N SER A 881 12.01 29.74 -17.22
CA SER A 881 12.20 30.94 -16.38
C SER A 881 11.25 32.08 -16.70
N ASP A 882 10.85 32.26 -17.97
CA ASP A 882 9.81 33.21 -18.40
C ASP A 882 8.42 32.56 -18.54
N LYS A 883 8.35 31.21 -18.51
CA LYS A 883 7.14 30.37 -18.71
C LYS A 883 6.51 30.46 -20.11
N GLN A 884 7.23 30.96 -21.11
CA GLN A 884 6.72 31.09 -22.47
C GLN A 884 6.88 29.80 -23.27
N CYS A 885 5.83 29.42 -24.00
CA CYS A 885 5.77 28.26 -24.91
C CYS A 885 5.56 28.74 -26.35
N ARG A 886 6.60 28.58 -27.19
CA ARG A 886 6.69 29.06 -28.58
C ARG A 886 6.53 27.88 -29.54
N LEU A 887 5.39 27.78 -30.22
CA LEU A 887 5.06 26.68 -31.14
C LEU A 887 5.76 26.85 -32.51
N ARG A 888 5.95 25.73 -33.23
CA ARG A 888 6.52 25.66 -34.59
C ARG A 888 5.73 24.70 -35.48
N SER A 889 5.49 25.12 -36.72
CA SER A 889 4.69 24.38 -37.71
C SER A 889 5.48 23.87 -38.92
N ASP A 890 6.78 24.14 -38.98
CA ASP A 890 7.72 23.59 -39.95
C ASP A 890 8.62 22.50 -39.33
N ASN A 891 9.44 21.84 -40.16
CA ASN A 891 10.48 20.94 -39.68
C ASN A 891 11.66 21.78 -39.17
N GLY A 892 11.43 22.51 -38.08
CA GLY A 892 12.40 23.41 -37.47
C GLY A 892 13.69 22.70 -37.05
N TRP A 893 14.79 23.45 -37.08
CA TRP A 893 16.11 22.95 -36.70
C TRP A 893 16.41 23.39 -35.28
N PHE A 894 17.02 22.51 -34.47
CA PHE A 894 17.43 22.88 -33.12
C PHE A 894 18.57 23.91 -33.18
N THR A 895 18.33 25.09 -32.60
CA THR A 895 19.31 26.17 -32.44
C THR A 895 19.65 26.34 -30.96
N THR A 896 20.93 26.55 -30.66
CA THR A 896 21.38 26.86 -29.28
C THR A 896 20.68 28.11 -28.76
N SER A 897 20.11 28.05 -27.56
CA SER A 897 19.35 29.15 -26.95
C SER A 897 19.78 29.34 -25.49
N GLN A 898 18.95 30.01 -24.68
CA GLN A 898 19.21 30.13 -23.25
C GLN A 898 19.19 28.74 -22.56
N PRO A 899 19.94 28.53 -21.46
CA PRO A 899 19.99 27.24 -20.76
C PRO A 899 18.62 26.73 -20.26
N THR A 900 17.66 27.65 -20.14
CA THR A 900 16.29 27.45 -19.64
C THR A 900 15.29 27.04 -20.73
N ASP A 901 15.67 27.11 -22.01
CA ASP A 901 14.83 26.71 -23.15
C ASP A 901 14.83 25.18 -23.33
N GLN A 902 13.68 24.62 -23.67
CA GLN A 902 13.46 23.18 -23.85
C GLN A 902 12.62 22.90 -25.10
N ALA A 903 13.12 22.12 -26.07
CA ALA A 903 12.45 21.91 -27.36
C ALA A 903 12.28 20.43 -27.78
N PHE A 904 11.32 20.12 -28.68
CA PHE A 904 10.94 18.75 -29.08
C PHE A 904 10.36 18.62 -30.51
N LEU A 905 10.38 17.40 -31.11
CA LEU A 905 9.92 17.07 -32.48
C LEU A 905 9.27 15.66 -32.58
N LEU A 906 8.60 15.30 -33.69
CA LEU A 906 7.76 14.07 -33.85
C LEU A 906 7.95 13.31 -35.23
N ARG A 907 8.38 12.02 -35.30
CA ARG A 907 8.53 11.16 -36.56
C ARG A 907 8.55 9.60 -36.33
N ALA A 908 8.43 8.72 -37.38
CA ALA A 908 8.34 7.21 -37.29
C ALA A 908 8.75 6.33 -38.55
N SER A 909 9.01 4.99 -38.43
CA SER A 909 9.40 3.95 -39.48
C SER A 909 9.70 2.51 -38.91
N GLN A 910 9.79 1.29 -39.53
CA GLN A 910 9.43 0.55 -40.80
C GLN A 910 9.78 -1.01 -40.72
N VAL A 911 9.35 -1.94 -41.64
CA VAL A 911 9.46 -3.47 -41.54
C VAL A 911 9.74 -4.26 -42.90
N SER A 912 10.05 -5.58 -42.87
CA SER A 912 10.41 -6.51 -44.01
C SER A 912 9.40 -7.67 -44.33
N LYS A 913 9.65 -8.56 -45.33
CA LYS A 913 8.73 -9.65 -45.81
C LYS A 913 9.37 -11.05 -45.99
N THR A 914 8.55 -12.11 -45.82
CA THR A 914 8.88 -13.56 -45.96
C THR A 914 7.88 -14.31 -46.88
N GLN A 915 8.21 -15.53 -47.33
CA GLN A 915 7.36 -16.39 -48.19
C GLN A 915 7.73 -17.90 -48.12
N THR A 916 6.78 -18.76 -47.74
CA THR A 916 6.94 -20.23 -47.59
C THR A 916 6.65 -21.02 -48.88
N GLY A 917 7.42 -22.08 -49.13
CA GLY A 917 7.42 -22.89 -50.37
C GLY A 917 8.39 -22.38 -51.44
N TRP A 918 9.25 -21.42 -51.07
CA TRP A 918 10.08 -20.64 -52.00
C TRP A 918 11.50 -20.50 -51.46
N THR A 919 12.43 -20.25 -52.38
CA THR A 919 13.85 -20.02 -52.16
C THR A 919 14.25 -18.62 -52.63
N PHE A 920 15.17 -17.98 -51.92
CA PHE A 920 15.90 -16.80 -52.38
C PHE A 920 17.37 -17.16 -52.48
N TRP A 921 17.90 -17.24 -53.70
CA TRP A 921 19.30 -17.60 -53.97
C TRP A 921 20.21 -16.39 -54.24
N GLY A 922 19.65 -15.17 -54.33
CA GLY A 922 20.40 -13.94 -54.62
C GLY A 922 21.18 -13.98 -55.94
N SER A 923 22.24 -13.16 -56.02
CA SER A 923 23.27 -13.23 -57.05
C SER A 923 24.64 -13.69 -56.52
N GLY A 924 24.74 -13.97 -55.21
CA GLY A 924 25.95 -14.47 -54.57
C GLY A 924 25.68 -15.17 -53.24
N ALA A 925 26.48 -16.20 -52.92
CA ALA A 925 26.47 -16.82 -51.59
C ALA A 925 27.08 -15.88 -50.55
N THR A 926 26.53 -15.83 -49.34
CA THR A 926 27.03 -14.98 -48.24
C THR A 926 27.45 -15.82 -47.03
N SER A 927 26.56 -16.67 -46.53
CA SER A 927 26.86 -17.65 -45.48
C SER A 927 25.81 -18.77 -45.48
N GLU A 928 26.16 -19.92 -44.90
CA GLU A 928 25.29 -21.10 -44.77
C GLU A 928 25.55 -21.74 -43.41
N PHE A 929 24.50 -22.09 -42.66
CA PHE A 929 24.61 -22.60 -41.29
C PHE A 929 23.37 -23.33 -40.81
N ASP A 930 23.54 -24.26 -39.85
CA ASP A 930 22.44 -24.94 -39.19
C ASP A 930 21.76 -24.02 -38.15
N THR A 931 20.42 -23.97 -38.16
CA THR A 931 19.59 -23.26 -37.18
C THR A 931 18.18 -23.86 -37.17
N THR A 932 17.48 -23.80 -36.04
CA THR A 932 16.13 -24.39 -35.92
C THR A 932 14.99 -23.43 -36.27
N THR A 933 15.25 -22.16 -36.57
CA THR A 933 14.19 -21.15 -36.80
C THR A 933 14.45 -20.17 -37.94
N LEU A 934 13.37 -19.74 -38.59
CA LEU A 934 13.40 -18.68 -39.60
C LEU A 934 13.90 -17.34 -39.03
N SER A 935 13.56 -16.98 -37.79
CA SER A 935 14.02 -15.72 -37.19
C SER A 935 15.54 -15.67 -37.15
N SER A 936 16.18 -16.69 -36.56
CA SER A 936 17.66 -16.79 -36.52
C SER A 936 18.30 -16.69 -37.91
N CYS A 937 17.66 -17.23 -38.95
CA CYS A 937 18.09 -17.05 -40.34
C CYS A 937 17.95 -15.59 -40.83
N MET A 938 16.81 -14.94 -40.58
CA MET A 938 16.57 -13.53 -40.93
C MET A 938 17.47 -12.56 -40.15
N ASP A 939 17.61 -12.75 -38.85
CA ASP A 939 18.37 -11.91 -37.92
C ASP A 939 19.87 -11.96 -38.24
N THR A 940 20.36 -13.15 -38.64
CA THR A 940 21.74 -13.29 -39.15
C THR A 940 21.91 -12.58 -40.50
N CYS A 941 20.87 -12.51 -41.34
CA CYS A 941 20.93 -11.74 -42.60
C CYS A 941 20.92 -10.23 -42.36
N THR A 942 20.05 -9.70 -41.50
CA THR A 942 20.01 -8.26 -41.20
C THR A 942 21.30 -7.79 -40.50
N ALA A 943 21.95 -8.66 -39.72
CA ALA A 943 23.28 -8.41 -39.16
C ALA A 943 24.44 -8.55 -40.18
N THR A 944 24.24 -9.29 -41.28
CA THR A 944 25.27 -9.52 -42.30
C THR A 944 25.23 -8.45 -43.38
N ALA A 945 26.14 -7.48 -43.34
CA ALA A 945 26.12 -6.27 -44.18
C ALA A 945 26.06 -6.46 -45.71
N ALA A 946 26.33 -7.66 -46.24
CA ALA A 946 26.20 -7.99 -47.66
C ALA A 946 24.90 -8.74 -48.01
N CYS A 947 24.14 -9.20 -47.02
CA CYS A 947 22.95 -10.03 -47.20
C CYS A 947 21.74 -9.19 -47.61
N SER A 948 21.06 -9.60 -48.68
CA SER A 948 19.83 -8.99 -49.20
C SER A 948 18.60 -9.87 -48.97
N GLY A 949 18.80 -11.11 -48.54
CA GLY A 949 17.76 -12.10 -48.28
C GLY A 949 18.36 -13.49 -48.08
N GLY A 950 17.49 -14.47 -47.84
CA GLY A 950 17.92 -15.84 -47.64
C GLY A 950 16.78 -16.84 -47.71
N THR A 951 17.12 -18.10 -47.49
CA THR A 951 16.18 -19.23 -47.40
C THR A 951 16.46 -20.03 -46.14
N PHE A 952 15.43 -20.32 -45.35
CA PHE A 952 15.49 -21.31 -44.27
C PHE A 952 14.77 -22.59 -44.70
N ASN A 953 15.35 -23.78 -44.51
CA ASN A 953 14.60 -25.04 -44.62
C ASN A 953 14.32 -25.62 -43.23
N GLU A 954 13.04 -25.69 -42.90
CA GLU A 954 12.55 -26.14 -41.59
C GLU A 954 12.88 -27.60 -41.30
N SER A 955 12.78 -28.49 -42.31
CA SER A 955 13.02 -29.94 -42.15
C SER A 955 14.50 -30.33 -42.08
N LYS A 956 15.39 -29.47 -42.58
CA LYS A 956 16.86 -29.66 -42.51
C LYS A 956 17.49 -28.90 -41.36
N HIS A 957 16.74 -28.00 -40.71
CA HIS A 957 17.26 -27.03 -39.74
C HIS A 957 18.47 -26.26 -40.30
N HIS A 958 18.35 -25.70 -41.51
CA HIS A 958 19.48 -25.08 -42.21
C HIS A 958 19.09 -23.77 -42.92
N CYS A 959 19.99 -22.80 -42.92
CA CYS A 959 19.82 -21.45 -43.45
C CYS A 959 20.83 -21.13 -44.56
N TRP A 960 20.36 -20.58 -45.67
CA TRP A 960 21.14 -20.12 -46.82
C TRP A 960 21.02 -18.61 -46.98
N LEU A 961 22.07 -17.86 -46.63
CA LEU A 961 22.11 -16.39 -46.76
C LEU A 961 22.81 -15.94 -48.02
N ARG A 962 22.26 -14.88 -48.63
CA ARG A 962 22.51 -14.50 -50.02
C ARG A 962 22.55 -12.99 -50.22
N SER A 963 23.32 -12.57 -51.20
CA SER A 963 23.61 -11.16 -51.51
C SER A 963 23.10 -10.76 -52.89
N GLY A 964 22.91 -9.44 -53.09
CA GLY A 964 22.49 -8.85 -54.36
C GLY A 964 21.04 -9.12 -54.76
N ASN A 965 20.71 -8.90 -56.04
CA ASN A 965 19.33 -8.87 -56.52
C ASN A 965 18.84 -10.27 -56.92
N GLY A 966 18.22 -10.98 -55.98
CA GLY A 966 17.45 -12.19 -56.27
C GLY A 966 15.97 -11.93 -56.59
N GLN A 967 15.32 -12.94 -57.14
CA GLN A 967 13.86 -13.11 -57.09
C GLN A 967 13.56 -14.34 -56.21
N TYR A 968 12.33 -14.49 -55.74
CA TYR A 968 11.89 -15.76 -55.17
C TYR A 968 11.73 -16.79 -56.30
N THR A 969 12.36 -17.95 -56.15
CA THR A 969 12.22 -19.14 -57.00
C THR A 969 11.49 -20.23 -56.24
N THR A 970 10.76 -21.12 -56.93
CA THR A 970 10.07 -22.24 -56.28
C THR A 970 11.07 -23.13 -55.54
N GLY A 971 10.76 -23.45 -54.27
CA GLY A 971 11.58 -24.30 -53.42
C GLY A 971 10.90 -25.63 -53.10
N LEU A 972 11.44 -26.33 -52.10
CA LEU A 972 10.71 -27.37 -51.39
C LEU A 972 9.57 -26.76 -50.56
N PRO A 973 8.50 -27.51 -50.23
CA PRO A 973 7.41 -27.02 -49.40
C PRO A 973 7.84 -26.49 -48.03
N THR A 974 9.01 -26.92 -47.53
CA THR A 974 9.57 -26.54 -46.23
C THR A 974 10.70 -25.50 -46.33
N ASP A 975 10.95 -24.95 -47.52
CA ASP A 975 11.79 -23.76 -47.72
C ASP A 975 10.98 -22.48 -47.43
N GLN A 976 11.59 -21.52 -46.73
CA GLN A 976 11.02 -20.24 -46.33
C GLN A 976 11.99 -19.12 -46.73
N ALA A 977 11.65 -18.40 -47.80
CA ALA A 977 12.47 -17.32 -48.34
C ALA A 977 12.10 -15.95 -47.77
N PHE A 978 13.04 -15.02 -47.76
CA PHE A 978 12.83 -13.65 -47.29
C PHE A 978 13.77 -12.64 -47.96
N ILE A 979 13.40 -11.35 -47.94
CA ILE A 979 14.16 -10.24 -48.52
C ILE A 979 14.25 -9.07 -47.54
N VAL A 980 15.47 -8.53 -47.38
CA VAL A 980 15.80 -7.35 -46.60
C VAL A 980 16.05 -6.18 -47.57
N ARG A 981 15.18 -5.17 -47.57
CA ARG A 981 15.36 -3.96 -48.41
C ARG A 981 16.19 -2.91 -47.68
N SER A 982 17.44 -2.74 -48.10
CA SER A 982 18.23 -1.56 -47.79
C SER A 982 17.70 -0.34 -48.55
N THR A 983 17.62 0.82 -47.88
CA THR A 983 17.38 2.13 -48.49
C THR A 983 18.36 3.15 -47.94
N THR A 984 19.54 3.22 -48.55
CA THR A 984 20.44 4.37 -48.43
C THR A 984 20.09 5.41 -49.48
N HIS A 985 19.64 6.59 -49.07
CA HIS A 985 20.11 7.90 -49.57
C HIS A 985 19.64 9.04 -48.67
#